data_AF-A0A4U5N557-F1
#
_entry.id   AF-A0A4U5N557-F1
#
_cell.length_a   1.000
_cell.length_b   1.000
_cell.length_c   1.000
_cell.angle_alpha   90.00
_cell.angle_beta   90.00
_cell.angle_gamma   90.00
#
_symmetry.space_group_name_H-M   'P 1'
#
loop_
_entity.id
_entity.type
_entity.pdbx_description
1 polymer ?
#
loop_
_entity_poly.entity_id
_entity_poly.type
_entity_poly.pdbx_seq_one_letter_code
_entity_poly.pdbx_strand_id
1 'polypeptide(L)'
;MTVFSCHRTYYAPCMFDEEEDPQVTLDRARLARSTLTAWFELNQNDPSARGYLYKDIPKHFVWIKKDKKWSPRQKGKAIGRIYQVSPTQTECFRLRLLLLNVPGATSYEALRTVRGTDERGNEVVTTYSTFSETAKALGLLRDDEEWERCLQDSAFEHMPFQMRALFVLIITQCSPGDVPGLYAKFEREMADDFVHRLGNEELGLEMSYADIERRLQQLGKTVTSFGLPAPLRSYEELMSNAEIVDQAEERRLGNEKYAMLNAEQKAVVDTVLAQLDNAGAENRCHFIDGPGGSGKTFVYNTLIHILRGRGLKFAAMAYTGIAAQLLPEGKTIHHHFRLTVGNSMQANVKATEKRGALLREASVLIVDEVSTVSKNMLDEMDRKMRELTCVNAPFGGKIMLLGGDFRQILPVKRFACRGELVNFCIKSSELWPLFNKHSLINNMRVREDQQAHKDWLLQLGNGQLPHFDGDKIEIPHKFLGAGDLVTEIFADAIANGDYAEVGKRAILSSKNCRVYKLNEDVLKLLPGEVKTYSSYDSVAEDETPNSGISYPTEYLNSVTHSSLPPHKLELKINATVMLLRNLNIHDGLANGTRLRVLNMRPNVLICKILSGDKAGETAFIPRITLHTDDGVLPVKLSRHQFPVRLGFALTINKSQGQSFDMVGIDLHEEIFVHGQLYVAFSRATSEEGIKVSVKPDDAIMPIVLHRNVVYREVL
;
A
#
# COMPACT_ATOMS: atom_id res chain seq x y z
N MET A 1 0.97 -9.54 -39.21
CA MET A 1 0.58 -10.10 -37.88
C MET A 1 0.89 -11.58 -37.93
N THR A 2 1.60 -12.15 -36.95
CA THR A 2 1.96 -13.59 -36.95
C THR A 2 1.29 -14.24 -35.74
N VAL A 3 0.32 -15.12 -35.99
CA VAL A 3 -0.41 -15.86 -34.95
C VAL A 3 0.32 -17.17 -34.68
N PHE A 4 0.60 -17.47 -33.41
CA PHE A 4 1.25 -18.70 -32.99
C PHE A 4 0.25 -19.79 -32.68
N SER A 5 0.53 -21.01 -33.13
CA SER A 5 -0.13 -22.21 -32.60
C SER A 5 0.57 -22.66 -31.31
N CYS A 6 -0.20 -22.87 -30.25
CA CYS A 6 0.16 -23.73 -29.14
C CYS A 6 -0.38 -25.11 -29.52
N HIS A 7 0.43 -25.98 -30.12
CA HIS A 7 -0.09 -27.28 -30.56
C HIS A 7 -0.22 -28.25 -29.39
N ARG A 8 -1.43 -28.83 -29.35
CA ARG A 8 -1.85 -29.95 -28.53
C ARG A 8 -0.96 -31.15 -28.84
N THR A 9 -0.13 -31.54 -27.89
CA THR A 9 0.49 -32.87 -27.90
C THR A 9 -0.54 -33.99 -27.63
N TYR A 10 -1.82 -33.65 -27.37
CA TYR A 10 -2.85 -34.65 -27.07
C TYR A 10 -3.90 -34.90 -28.16
N TYR A 11 -4.35 -33.95 -28.99
CA TYR A 11 -5.29 -34.24 -30.10
C TYR A 11 -5.25 -33.13 -31.16
N ALA A 12 -4.58 -33.37 -32.29
CA ALA A 12 -4.62 -32.46 -33.44
C ALA A 12 -5.95 -32.58 -34.21
N PRO A 13 -6.57 -31.49 -34.72
CA PRO A 13 -7.52 -31.61 -35.81
C PRO A 13 -6.73 -31.83 -37.11
N CYS A 14 -6.72 -33.06 -37.61
CA CYS A 14 -6.29 -33.36 -38.98
C CYS A 14 -7.42 -32.98 -39.94
N MET A 15 -7.11 -32.18 -40.96
CA MET A 15 -7.99 -32.07 -42.13
C MET A 15 -7.82 -33.36 -42.91
N PHE A 16 -8.91 -34.13 -43.03
CA PHE A 16 -8.95 -35.33 -43.85
C PHE A 16 -9.16 -34.91 -45.31
N ASP A 17 -8.30 -35.39 -46.19
CA ASP A 17 -8.64 -35.54 -47.60
C ASP A 17 -9.27 -36.93 -47.71
N GLU A 18 -10.42 -37.09 -48.38
CA GLU A 18 -11.17 -38.37 -48.41
C GLU A 18 -10.37 -39.52 -49.07
N GLU A 19 -9.24 -39.20 -49.72
CA GLU A 19 -8.35 -40.15 -50.39
C GLU A 19 -7.01 -40.41 -49.66
N GLU A 20 -6.71 -39.75 -48.53
CA GLU A 20 -5.41 -39.91 -47.83
C GLU A 20 -5.51 -40.89 -46.63
N ASP A 21 -4.54 -41.79 -46.49
CA ASP A 21 -4.47 -42.74 -45.36
C ASP A 21 -4.37 -41.98 -44.01
N PRO A 22 -5.34 -42.16 -43.09
CA PRO A 22 -5.36 -41.51 -41.78
C PRO A 22 -4.06 -41.64 -40.99
N GLN A 23 -3.33 -42.74 -41.15
CA GLN A 23 -2.08 -43.00 -40.44
C GLN A 23 -0.95 -42.12 -40.98
N VAL A 24 -0.92 -41.89 -42.29
CA VAL A 24 0.05 -41.01 -42.97
C VAL A 24 -0.21 -39.54 -42.63
N THR A 25 -1.47 -39.12 -42.54
CA THR A 25 -1.85 -37.76 -42.14
C THR A 25 -1.53 -37.48 -40.66
N LEU A 26 -1.73 -38.47 -39.78
CA LEU A 26 -1.33 -38.39 -38.36
C LEU A 26 0.19 -38.32 -38.17
N ASP A 27 0.96 -39.09 -38.93
CA ASP A 27 2.43 -39.06 -38.88
C ASP A 27 2.98 -37.74 -39.46
N ARG A 28 2.37 -37.21 -40.53
CA ARG A 28 2.72 -35.88 -41.09
C ARG A 28 2.40 -34.75 -40.11
N ALA A 29 1.32 -34.84 -39.34
CA ALA A 29 0.98 -33.88 -38.29
C ALA A 29 1.93 -33.96 -37.08
N ARG A 30 2.37 -35.17 -36.71
CA ARG A 30 3.39 -35.40 -35.66
C ARG A 30 4.78 -34.88 -36.05
N LEU A 31 5.12 -34.90 -37.33
CA LEU A 31 6.40 -34.40 -37.89
C LEU A 31 6.42 -32.90 -38.24
N ALA A 32 5.30 -32.17 -38.04
CA ALA A 32 5.21 -30.77 -38.42
C ALA A 32 5.94 -29.83 -37.44
N ARG A 33 7.13 -29.37 -37.82
CA ARG A 33 7.89 -28.32 -37.11
C ARG A 33 7.02 -27.07 -36.91
N SER A 34 6.74 -26.74 -35.65
CA SER A 34 5.90 -25.61 -35.23
C SER A 34 6.75 -24.37 -34.96
N THR A 35 6.13 -23.20 -34.85
CA THR A 35 6.85 -21.99 -34.43
C THR A 35 7.44 -22.11 -33.03
N LEU A 36 6.82 -22.93 -32.16
CA LEU A 36 7.29 -23.18 -30.79
C LEU A 36 8.51 -24.11 -30.77
N THR A 37 8.44 -25.25 -31.47
CA THR A 37 9.60 -26.16 -31.54
C THR A 37 10.77 -25.56 -32.30
N ALA A 38 10.51 -24.68 -33.27
CA ALA A 38 11.57 -23.89 -33.90
C ALA A 38 12.13 -22.78 -32.99
N TRP A 39 11.36 -22.26 -32.02
CA TRP A 39 11.89 -21.34 -31.01
C TRP A 39 12.85 -22.05 -30.05
N PHE A 40 12.52 -23.28 -29.64
CA PHE A 40 13.42 -24.12 -28.86
C PHE A 40 14.77 -24.32 -29.56
N GLU A 41 14.74 -24.67 -30.85
CA GLU A 41 15.96 -24.85 -31.64
C GLU A 41 16.70 -23.54 -31.90
N LEU A 42 15.97 -22.42 -32.09
CA LEU A 42 16.59 -21.10 -32.14
C LEU A 42 17.38 -20.84 -30.86
N ASN A 43 16.81 -21.09 -29.68
CA ASN A 43 17.51 -20.90 -28.40
C ASN A 43 18.69 -21.86 -28.20
N GLN A 44 18.64 -23.06 -28.79
CA GLN A 44 19.78 -23.98 -28.78
C GLN A 44 20.96 -23.39 -29.57
N ASN A 45 20.69 -22.86 -30.76
CA ASN A 45 21.71 -22.48 -31.74
C ASN A 45 22.14 -21.00 -31.67
N ASP A 46 21.29 -20.11 -31.17
CA ASP A 46 21.53 -18.68 -31.10
C ASP A 46 21.39 -18.17 -29.65
N PRO A 47 22.52 -17.94 -28.94
CA PRO A 47 22.50 -17.42 -27.58
C PRO A 47 21.78 -16.07 -27.44
N SER A 48 21.74 -15.24 -28.50
CA SER A 48 21.07 -13.95 -28.46
C SER A 48 19.55 -14.07 -28.34
N ALA A 49 18.99 -15.20 -28.76
CA ALA A 49 17.55 -15.47 -28.65
C ALA A 49 17.12 -15.82 -27.22
N ARG A 50 18.05 -16.29 -26.36
CA ARG A 50 17.75 -16.78 -25.00
C ARG A 50 17.24 -15.70 -24.05
N GLY A 51 17.52 -14.43 -24.35
CA GLY A 51 17.02 -13.28 -23.59
C GLY A 51 15.55 -12.94 -23.84
N TYR A 52 14.89 -13.57 -24.83
CA TYR A 52 13.52 -13.22 -25.23
C TYR A 52 12.50 -14.29 -24.83
N LEU A 53 11.32 -13.83 -24.41
CA LEU A 53 10.14 -14.67 -24.22
C LEU A 53 9.58 -15.09 -25.58
N TYR A 54 8.91 -16.25 -25.64
CA TYR A 54 8.34 -16.75 -26.89
C TYR A 54 7.40 -15.74 -27.58
N LYS A 55 6.58 -15.01 -26.81
CA LYS A 55 5.70 -13.95 -27.33
C LYS A 55 6.44 -12.78 -27.98
N ASP A 56 7.67 -12.53 -27.54
CA ASP A 56 8.49 -11.39 -27.95
C ASP A 56 9.41 -11.73 -29.13
N ILE A 57 9.60 -13.02 -29.46
CA ILE A 57 10.41 -13.47 -30.59
C ILE A 57 10.07 -12.77 -31.91
N PRO A 58 8.80 -12.54 -32.31
CA PRO A 58 8.51 -11.84 -33.56
C PRO A 58 9.01 -10.41 -33.63
N LYS A 59 9.26 -9.76 -32.49
CA LYS A 59 9.85 -8.42 -32.45
C LYS A 59 11.30 -8.44 -32.94
N HIS A 60 12.01 -9.54 -32.72
CA HIS A 60 13.44 -9.69 -33.00
C HIS A 60 13.76 -10.65 -34.16
N PHE A 61 12.85 -11.58 -34.46
CA PHE A 61 13.01 -12.62 -35.48
C PHE A 61 11.78 -12.68 -36.40
N VAL A 62 11.99 -13.16 -37.62
CA VAL A 62 10.95 -13.39 -38.63
C VAL A 62 10.77 -14.89 -38.82
N TRP A 63 9.52 -15.34 -38.86
CA TRP A 63 9.19 -16.72 -39.19
C TRP A 63 9.29 -16.93 -40.70
N ILE A 64 10.23 -17.77 -41.14
CA ILE A 64 10.39 -18.15 -42.54
C ILE A 64 9.55 -19.40 -42.79
N LYS A 65 8.32 -19.23 -43.29
CA LYS A 65 7.34 -20.32 -43.45
C LYS A 65 7.84 -21.47 -44.34
N LYS A 66 8.63 -21.17 -45.38
CA LYS A 66 9.22 -22.15 -46.29
C LYS A 66 10.20 -23.08 -45.57
N ASP A 67 11.05 -22.51 -44.72
CA ASP A 67 12.13 -23.23 -44.03
C ASP A 67 11.72 -23.69 -42.62
N LYS A 68 10.53 -23.30 -42.15
CA LYS A 68 10.02 -23.50 -40.79
C LYS A 68 11.04 -23.15 -39.71
N LYS A 69 11.71 -22.00 -39.87
CA LYS A 69 12.74 -21.51 -38.95
C LYS A 69 12.56 -20.03 -38.62
N TRP A 70 13.14 -19.63 -37.50
CA TRP A 70 13.31 -18.23 -37.13
C TRP A 70 14.59 -17.67 -37.72
N SER A 71 14.56 -16.44 -38.21
CA SER A 71 15.76 -15.73 -38.69
C SER A 71 15.75 -14.29 -38.19
N PRO A 72 16.93 -13.69 -37.91
CA PRO A 72 17.00 -12.33 -37.37
C PRO A 72 16.23 -11.32 -38.22
N ARG A 73 15.45 -10.46 -37.56
CA ARG A 73 14.66 -9.43 -38.23
C ARG A 73 15.55 -8.24 -38.58
N GLN A 74 15.57 -7.87 -39.87
CA GLN A 74 16.33 -6.71 -40.34
C GLN A 74 15.49 -5.41 -40.41
N LYS A 75 14.16 -5.50 -40.65
CA LYS A 75 13.26 -4.34 -40.79
C LYS A 75 11.84 -4.61 -40.26
N GLY A 76 11.14 -3.54 -39.86
CA GLY A 76 9.74 -3.54 -39.42
C GLY A 76 9.51 -3.89 -37.94
N LYS A 77 8.31 -3.62 -37.42
CA LYS A 77 7.86 -4.04 -36.08
C LYS A 77 6.79 -5.11 -36.20
N ALA A 78 6.85 -6.15 -35.38
CA ALA A 78 5.82 -7.18 -35.30
C ALA A 78 5.53 -7.54 -33.85
N ILE A 79 4.26 -7.85 -33.56
CA ILE A 79 3.79 -8.30 -32.25
C ILE A 79 3.42 -9.78 -32.39
N GLY A 80 3.99 -10.63 -31.54
CA GLY A 80 3.61 -12.03 -31.42
C GLY A 80 2.34 -12.21 -30.62
N ARG A 81 1.47 -13.14 -31.06
CA ARG A 81 0.27 -13.53 -30.32
C ARG A 81 0.27 -15.03 -30.12
N ILE A 82 0.23 -15.47 -28.85
CA ILE A 82 0.05 -16.87 -28.50
C ILE A 82 -1.45 -17.19 -28.51
N TYR A 83 -1.83 -18.35 -29.04
CA TYR A 83 -3.22 -18.79 -29.07
C TYR A 83 -3.86 -18.73 -27.66
N GLN A 84 -5.12 -18.31 -27.59
CA GLN A 84 -5.86 -18.26 -26.33
C GLN A 84 -6.25 -19.67 -25.91
N VAL A 85 -5.91 -20.04 -24.68
CA VAL A 85 -6.23 -21.35 -24.11
C VAL A 85 -7.15 -21.12 -22.93
N SER A 86 -8.27 -21.85 -22.88
CA SER A 86 -9.18 -21.81 -21.74
C SER A 86 -8.48 -22.30 -20.47
N PRO A 87 -8.69 -21.67 -19.30
CA PRO A 87 -8.23 -22.20 -18.01
C PRO A 87 -8.70 -23.63 -17.71
N THR A 88 -9.81 -24.08 -18.32
CA THR A 88 -10.31 -25.46 -18.21
C THR A 88 -9.41 -26.51 -18.89
N GLN A 89 -8.50 -26.10 -19.77
CA GLN A 89 -7.49 -26.97 -20.39
C GLN A 89 -6.18 -26.85 -19.62
N THR A 90 -6.13 -27.43 -18.41
CA THR A 90 -5.11 -27.20 -17.38
C THR A 90 -3.68 -27.16 -17.91
N GLU A 91 -3.13 -28.28 -18.41
CA GLU A 91 -1.73 -28.34 -18.87
C GLU A 91 -1.41 -27.43 -20.05
N CYS A 92 -2.34 -27.25 -20.99
CA CYS A 92 -2.17 -26.34 -22.13
C CYS A 92 -2.15 -24.87 -21.65
N PHE A 93 -2.98 -24.53 -20.67
CA PHE A 93 -3.01 -23.21 -20.05
C PHE A 93 -1.73 -22.96 -19.24
N ARG A 94 -1.21 -23.98 -18.54
CA ARG A 94 0.07 -23.88 -17.80
C ARG A 94 1.27 -23.74 -18.72
N LEU A 95 1.33 -24.52 -19.80
CA LEU A 95 2.32 -24.34 -20.85
C LEU A 95 2.29 -22.92 -21.40
N ARG A 96 1.09 -22.37 -21.67
CA ARG A 96 0.94 -20.98 -22.10
C ARG A 96 1.48 -19.99 -21.06
N LEU A 97 1.21 -20.17 -19.77
CA LEU A 97 1.77 -19.35 -18.70
C LEU A 97 3.30 -19.40 -18.68
N LEU A 98 3.90 -20.58 -18.82
CA LEU A 98 5.35 -20.74 -18.89
C LEU A 98 5.94 -20.02 -20.11
N LEU A 99 5.32 -20.12 -21.29
CA LEU A 99 5.76 -19.41 -22.49
C LEU A 99 5.68 -17.87 -22.38
N LEU A 100 4.83 -17.36 -21.49
CA LEU A 100 4.70 -15.93 -21.20
C LEU A 100 5.71 -15.41 -20.17
N ASN A 101 6.39 -16.30 -19.42
CA ASN A 101 7.22 -15.93 -18.27
C ASN A 101 8.64 -16.53 -18.28
N VAL A 102 8.89 -17.62 -19.01
CA VAL A 102 10.19 -18.31 -19.06
C VAL A 102 10.87 -17.99 -20.40
N PRO A 103 11.95 -17.18 -20.40
CA PRO A 103 12.70 -16.89 -21.62
C PRO A 103 13.67 -18.02 -21.97
N GLY A 104 14.08 -18.08 -23.23
CA GLY A 104 15.21 -18.90 -23.67
C GLY A 104 15.10 -20.42 -23.52
N ALA A 105 13.91 -20.97 -23.26
CA ALA A 105 13.74 -22.41 -23.15
C ALA A 105 14.16 -23.14 -24.44
N THR A 106 14.94 -24.21 -24.30
CA THR A 106 15.51 -24.98 -25.41
C THR A 106 14.75 -26.27 -25.70
N SER A 107 13.75 -26.61 -24.88
CA SER A 107 12.89 -27.79 -25.05
C SER A 107 11.67 -27.67 -24.11
N TYR A 108 10.71 -28.59 -24.26
CA TYR A 108 9.63 -28.74 -23.29
C TYR A 108 10.11 -29.15 -21.89
N GLU A 109 11.21 -29.89 -21.81
CA GLU A 109 11.86 -30.25 -20.54
C GLU A 109 12.54 -29.04 -19.90
N ALA A 110 13.17 -28.17 -20.69
CA ALA A 110 13.73 -26.91 -20.21
C ALA A 110 12.63 -26.00 -19.64
N LEU A 111 11.44 -25.97 -20.25
CA LEU A 111 10.28 -25.27 -19.68
C LEU A 111 9.78 -25.88 -18.37
N ARG A 112 10.08 -27.15 -18.09
CA ARG A 112 9.74 -27.83 -16.82
C ARG A 112 10.85 -27.81 -15.79
N THR A 113 11.96 -27.14 -16.10
CA THR A 113 13.14 -27.11 -15.24
C THR A 113 13.28 -25.75 -14.59
N VAL A 114 13.27 -25.72 -13.26
CA VAL A 114 13.43 -24.51 -12.46
C VAL A 114 14.82 -24.54 -11.82
N ARG A 115 15.56 -23.44 -11.96
CA ARG A 115 16.82 -23.20 -11.26
C ARG A 115 16.55 -22.34 -10.04
N GLY A 116 16.96 -22.80 -8.87
CA GLY A 116 16.85 -22.11 -7.59
C GLY A 116 18.13 -22.27 -6.77
N THR A 117 18.09 -21.85 -5.51
CA THR A 117 19.20 -22.02 -4.57
C THR A 117 18.71 -22.75 -3.31
N ASP A 118 19.46 -23.72 -2.81
CA ASP A 118 19.18 -24.36 -1.52
C ASP A 118 19.47 -23.42 -0.34
N GLU A 119 19.18 -23.92 0.86
CA GLU A 119 19.39 -23.24 2.15
C GLU A 119 20.85 -22.85 2.41
N ARG A 120 21.80 -23.45 1.69
CA ARG A 120 23.24 -23.19 1.79
C ARG A 120 23.76 -22.30 0.66
N GLY A 121 22.87 -21.81 -0.21
CA GLY A 121 23.20 -20.97 -1.35
C GLY A 121 23.72 -21.73 -2.58
N ASN A 122 23.64 -23.06 -2.61
CA ASN A 122 24.04 -23.85 -3.78
C ASN A 122 22.93 -23.85 -4.83
N GLU A 123 23.30 -23.82 -6.11
CA GLU A 123 22.34 -23.93 -7.20
C GLU A 123 21.66 -25.31 -7.18
N VAL A 124 20.33 -25.34 -7.11
CA VAL A 124 19.50 -26.53 -7.25
C VAL A 124 18.71 -26.42 -8.54
N VAL A 125 18.76 -27.48 -9.34
CA VAL A 125 18.03 -27.57 -10.61
C VAL A 125 17.01 -28.70 -10.48
N THR A 126 15.72 -28.35 -10.51
CA THR A 126 14.62 -29.32 -10.36
C THR A 126 13.79 -29.36 -11.64
N THR A 127 13.63 -30.56 -12.20
CA THR A 127 12.75 -30.80 -13.36
C THR A 127 11.46 -31.45 -12.90
N TYR A 128 10.33 -30.78 -13.14
CA TYR A 128 9.00 -31.23 -12.71
C TYR A 128 8.33 -32.12 -13.76
N SER A 129 7.37 -32.95 -13.32
CA SER A 129 6.71 -33.91 -14.21
C SER A 129 5.69 -33.24 -15.14
N THR A 130 5.02 -32.17 -14.67
CA THR A 130 3.99 -31.44 -15.40
C THR A 130 4.29 -29.94 -15.55
N PHE A 131 3.64 -29.29 -16.52
CA PHE A 131 3.70 -27.83 -16.63
C PHE A 131 2.98 -27.15 -15.45
N SER A 132 1.97 -27.81 -14.86
CA SER A 132 1.34 -27.36 -13.62
C SER A 132 2.31 -27.29 -12.46
N GLU A 133 3.03 -28.35 -12.14
CA GLU A 133 4.02 -28.34 -11.06
C GLU A 133 5.11 -27.29 -11.28
N THR A 134 5.58 -27.15 -12.52
CA THR A 134 6.59 -26.13 -12.85
C THR A 134 6.02 -24.73 -12.65
N ALA A 135 4.79 -24.49 -13.13
CA ALA A 135 4.13 -23.21 -12.95
C ALA A 135 3.87 -22.94 -11.46
N LYS A 136 3.50 -23.94 -10.65
CA LYS A 136 3.42 -23.80 -9.19
C LYS A 136 4.78 -23.39 -8.60
N ALA A 137 5.85 -24.11 -8.94
CA ALA A 137 7.19 -23.88 -8.41
C ALA A 137 7.76 -22.49 -8.75
N LEU A 138 7.47 -21.99 -9.95
CA LEU A 138 7.85 -20.64 -10.39
C LEU A 138 6.99 -19.53 -9.78
N GLY A 139 6.02 -19.86 -8.92
CA GLY A 139 5.04 -18.87 -8.48
C GLY A 139 4.30 -18.30 -9.69
N LEU A 140 3.81 -19.21 -10.54
CA LEU A 140 2.92 -18.94 -11.68
C LEU A 140 1.44 -19.35 -11.46
N LEU A 141 1.08 -19.96 -10.33
CA LEU A 141 -0.28 -20.43 -9.96
C LEU A 141 -0.66 -20.19 -8.48
N ARG A 142 -1.96 -20.05 -8.20
CA ARG A 142 -2.56 -20.06 -6.85
C ARG A 142 -2.83 -21.50 -6.41
N ASP A 143 -2.26 -21.90 -5.28
CA ASP A 143 -2.58 -23.15 -4.56
C ASP A 143 -2.44 -22.93 -3.05
N ASP A 144 -3.02 -23.82 -2.23
CA ASP A 144 -2.89 -23.72 -0.77
C ASP A 144 -1.44 -23.98 -0.30
N GLU A 145 -0.62 -24.62 -1.14
CA GLU A 145 0.82 -24.78 -0.92
C GLU A 145 1.57 -23.43 -0.95
N GLU A 146 1.03 -22.38 -1.56
CA GLU A 146 1.62 -21.03 -1.54
C GLU A 146 1.73 -20.50 -0.12
N TRP A 147 0.75 -20.78 0.75
CA TRP A 147 0.73 -20.32 2.14
C TRP A 147 1.75 -21.06 2.99
N GLU A 148 1.87 -22.37 2.76
CA GLU A 148 2.89 -23.21 3.40
C GLU A 148 4.29 -22.77 2.97
N ARG A 149 4.52 -22.54 1.68
CA ARG A 149 5.79 -22.00 1.16
C ARG A 149 6.08 -20.61 1.70
N CYS A 150 5.07 -19.76 1.89
CA CYS A 150 5.21 -18.44 2.50
C CYS A 150 5.68 -18.52 3.96
N LEU A 151 5.07 -19.40 4.76
CA LEU A 151 5.48 -19.61 6.15
C LEU A 151 6.85 -20.29 6.24
N GLN A 152 7.15 -21.27 5.38
CA GLN A 152 8.48 -21.87 5.24
C GLN A 152 9.55 -20.82 4.91
N ASP A 153 9.33 -20.00 3.88
CA ASP A 153 10.24 -18.93 3.48
C ASP A 153 10.51 -17.95 4.64
N SER A 154 9.53 -17.74 5.51
CA SER A 154 9.62 -16.85 6.68
C SER A 154 10.30 -17.49 7.90
N ALA A 155 10.24 -18.81 8.05
CA ALA A 155 10.79 -19.54 9.19
C ALA A 155 12.32 -19.41 9.27
N PHE A 156 12.99 -19.27 8.13
CA PHE A 156 14.44 -19.03 8.04
C PHE A 156 14.91 -17.73 8.72
N GLU A 157 13.99 -16.80 8.98
CA GLU A 157 14.33 -15.53 9.60
C GLU A 157 14.31 -15.60 11.14
N HIS A 158 13.88 -16.74 11.73
CA HIS A 158 13.83 -16.96 13.17
C HIS A 158 13.14 -15.82 13.94
N MET A 159 11.99 -15.35 13.43
CA MET A 159 11.18 -14.30 14.06
C MET A 159 9.76 -14.82 14.36
N PRO A 160 9.57 -15.63 15.43
CA PRO A 160 8.27 -16.24 15.78
C PRO A 160 7.13 -15.23 15.90
N PHE A 161 7.39 -14.07 16.51
CA PHE A 161 6.42 -12.96 16.60
C PHE A 161 5.92 -12.49 15.22
N GLN A 162 6.83 -12.38 14.24
CA GLN A 162 6.49 -11.97 12.88
C GLN A 162 5.83 -13.11 12.10
N MET A 163 6.17 -14.37 12.39
CA MET A 163 5.47 -15.53 11.84
C MET A 163 4.01 -15.59 12.31
N ARG A 164 3.74 -15.31 13.59
CA ARG A 164 2.36 -15.19 14.11
C ARG A 164 1.58 -14.08 13.39
N ALA A 165 2.21 -12.92 13.19
CA ALA A 165 1.60 -11.82 12.43
C ALA A 165 1.34 -12.21 10.97
N LEU A 166 2.29 -12.87 10.31
CA LEU A 166 2.16 -13.38 8.95
C LEU A 166 1.05 -14.42 8.81
N PHE A 167 0.96 -15.38 9.74
CA PHE A 167 -0.10 -16.37 9.78
C PHE A 167 -1.48 -15.71 9.86
N VAL A 168 -1.65 -14.73 10.75
CA VAL A 168 -2.88 -13.92 10.84
C VAL A 168 -3.18 -13.20 9.52
N LEU A 169 -2.18 -12.62 8.84
CA LEU A 169 -2.37 -11.99 7.53
C LEU A 169 -2.83 -12.99 6.47
N ILE A 170 -2.20 -14.16 6.39
CA ILE A 170 -2.54 -15.22 5.44
C ILE A 170 -3.99 -15.67 5.63
N ILE A 171 -4.39 -16.05 6.84
CA ILE A 171 -5.75 -16.56 7.07
C ILE A 171 -6.81 -15.48 6.88
N THR A 172 -6.47 -14.20 7.12
CA THR A 172 -7.43 -13.10 6.99
C THR A 172 -7.55 -12.50 5.60
N GLN A 173 -6.48 -12.51 4.79
CA GLN A 173 -6.44 -11.87 3.46
C GLN A 173 -6.42 -12.87 2.29
N CYS A 174 -5.98 -14.11 2.51
CA CYS A 174 -5.73 -15.08 1.42
C CYS A 174 -6.72 -16.24 1.38
N SER A 175 -7.46 -16.48 2.49
CA SER A 175 -8.44 -17.56 2.66
C SER A 175 -7.90 -18.96 2.29
N PRO A 176 -6.95 -19.52 3.07
CA PRO A 176 -6.45 -20.88 2.88
C PRO A 176 -7.55 -21.93 2.97
N GLY A 177 -7.45 -23.02 2.21
CA GLY A 177 -8.41 -24.13 2.25
C GLY A 177 -8.36 -24.98 3.53
N ASP A 178 -7.19 -25.13 4.15
CA ASP A 178 -6.99 -25.90 5.40
C ASP A 178 -6.17 -25.10 6.43
N VAL A 179 -6.86 -24.22 7.17
CA VAL A 179 -6.22 -23.42 8.22
C VAL A 179 -5.73 -24.27 9.41
N PRO A 180 -6.49 -25.26 9.93
CA PRO A 180 -5.99 -26.13 11.01
C PRO A 180 -4.73 -26.89 10.65
N GLY A 181 -4.67 -27.50 9.45
CA GLY A 181 -3.47 -28.19 8.98
C GLY A 181 -2.29 -27.25 8.80
N LEU A 182 -2.52 -26.04 8.29
CA LEU A 182 -1.47 -25.02 8.17
C LEU A 182 -0.93 -24.59 9.53
N TYR A 183 -1.80 -24.35 10.52
CA TYR A 183 -1.37 -24.00 11.89
C TYR A 183 -0.50 -25.10 12.50
N ALA A 184 -0.97 -26.36 12.46
CA ALA A 184 -0.28 -27.50 13.06
C ALA A 184 1.14 -27.70 12.49
N LYS A 185 1.37 -27.35 11.23
CA LYS A 185 2.70 -27.45 10.60
C LYS A 185 3.72 -26.43 11.12
N PHE A 186 3.28 -25.28 11.61
CA PHE A 186 4.15 -24.16 12.00
C PHE A 186 3.98 -23.70 13.45
N GLU A 187 3.18 -24.40 14.26
CA GLU A 187 2.86 -23.99 15.63
C GLU A 187 4.10 -23.84 16.51
N ARG A 188 5.10 -24.70 16.29
CA ARG A 188 6.36 -24.72 17.05
C ARG A 188 7.23 -23.52 16.69
N GLU A 189 7.45 -23.29 15.40
CA GLU A 189 8.19 -22.14 14.88
C GLU A 189 7.54 -20.82 15.29
N MET A 190 6.20 -20.77 15.31
CA MET A 190 5.46 -19.61 15.79
C MET A 190 5.51 -19.44 17.30
N ALA A 191 5.80 -20.47 18.09
CA ALA A 191 5.84 -20.41 19.55
C ALA A 191 7.25 -20.30 20.15
N ASP A 192 8.28 -20.47 19.33
CA ASP A 192 9.68 -20.65 19.75
C ASP A 192 10.19 -19.56 20.72
N ASP A 193 9.80 -18.29 20.49
CA ASP A 193 10.14 -17.16 21.38
C ASP A 193 9.55 -17.33 22.80
N PHE A 194 8.30 -17.79 22.89
CA PHE A 194 7.66 -18.07 24.16
C PHE A 194 8.19 -19.34 24.81
N VAL A 195 8.42 -20.40 24.04
CA VAL A 195 9.00 -21.66 24.55
C VAL A 195 10.36 -21.39 25.18
N HIS A 196 11.24 -20.65 24.49
CA HIS A 196 12.55 -20.27 25.02
C HIS A 196 12.46 -19.37 26.25
N ARG A 197 11.60 -18.34 26.22
CA ARG A 197 11.45 -17.39 27.32
C ARG A 197 10.89 -18.03 28.59
N LEU A 198 9.96 -18.97 28.45
CA LEU A 198 9.25 -19.59 29.57
C LEU A 198 9.89 -20.90 30.03
N GLY A 199 10.74 -21.51 29.21
CA GLY A 199 11.32 -22.83 29.47
C GLY A 199 10.27 -23.96 29.51
N ASN A 200 9.09 -23.74 28.94
CA ASN A 200 7.96 -24.66 28.95
C ASN A 200 7.28 -24.65 27.58
N GLU A 201 7.35 -25.77 26.87
CA GLU A 201 6.83 -25.91 25.51
C GLU A 201 5.30 -25.78 25.45
N GLU A 202 4.58 -26.44 26.36
CA GLU A 202 3.12 -26.42 26.42
C GLU A 202 2.60 -24.99 26.67
N LEU A 203 3.18 -24.30 27.65
CA LEU A 203 2.82 -22.92 27.97
C LEU A 203 3.22 -21.96 26.84
N GLY A 204 4.36 -22.20 26.18
CA GLY A 204 4.81 -21.41 25.03
C GLY A 204 3.87 -21.52 23.83
N LEU A 205 3.42 -22.73 23.52
CA LEU A 205 2.42 -22.99 22.48
C LEU A 205 1.08 -22.32 22.82
N GLU A 206 0.62 -22.42 24.07
CA GLU A 206 -0.62 -21.77 24.50
C GLU A 206 -0.53 -20.24 24.42
N MET A 207 0.61 -19.64 24.79
CA MET A 207 0.85 -18.20 24.65
C MET A 207 0.88 -17.75 23.19
N SER A 208 1.52 -18.54 22.32
CA SER A 208 1.55 -18.30 20.87
C SER A 208 0.14 -18.27 20.28
N TYR A 209 -0.66 -19.27 20.64
CA TYR A 209 -2.03 -19.39 20.20
C TYR A 209 -2.93 -18.26 20.71
N ALA A 210 -2.76 -17.86 21.97
CA ALA A 210 -3.47 -16.73 22.55
C ALA A 210 -3.08 -15.39 21.92
N ASP A 211 -1.81 -15.18 21.51
CA ASP A 211 -1.40 -13.99 20.75
C ASP A 211 -2.04 -13.94 19.36
N ILE A 212 -2.16 -15.08 18.68
CA ILE A 212 -2.88 -15.19 17.39
C ILE A 212 -4.36 -14.80 17.57
N GLU A 213 -5.04 -15.34 18.58
CA GLU A 213 -6.42 -14.95 18.90
C GLU A 213 -6.52 -13.44 19.19
N ARG A 214 -5.63 -12.88 20.02
CA ARG A 214 -5.60 -11.46 20.36
C ARG A 214 -5.47 -10.58 19.11
N ARG A 215 -4.58 -10.94 18.17
CA ARG A 215 -4.42 -10.25 16.88
C ARG A 215 -5.65 -10.34 16.00
N LEU A 216 -6.29 -11.52 15.93
CA LEU A 216 -7.55 -11.69 15.20
C LEU A 216 -8.67 -10.83 15.78
N GLN A 217 -8.77 -10.74 17.11
CA GLN A 217 -9.76 -9.91 17.79
C GLN A 217 -9.58 -8.42 17.48
N GLN A 218 -8.35 -7.94 17.30
CA GLN A 218 -8.06 -6.56 16.85
C GLN A 218 -8.63 -6.28 15.44
N LEU A 219 -8.68 -7.31 14.59
CA LEU A 219 -9.31 -7.28 13.26
C LEU A 219 -10.82 -7.58 13.31
N GLY A 220 -11.36 -7.88 14.49
CA GLY A 220 -12.77 -8.24 14.71
C GLY A 220 -13.12 -9.65 14.23
N LYS A 221 -12.16 -10.57 14.25
CA LYS A 221 -12.31 -12.00 13.96
C LYS A 221 -11.84 -12.84 15.15
N THR A 222 -12.03 -14.15 15.11
CA THR A 222 -11.59 -15.12 16.13
C THR A 222 -11.03 -16.36 15.44
N VAL A 223 -10.18 -17.15 16.11
CA VAL A 223 -9.65 -18.42 15.56
C VAL A 223 -10.78 -19.38 15.17
N THR A 224 -11.89 -19.37 15.90
CA THR A 224 -13.08 -20.20 15.60
C THR A 224 -13.72 -19.91 14.26
N SER A 225 -13.59 -18.67 13.75
CA SER A 225 -14.07 -18.34 12.40
C SER A 225 -13.28 -19.01 11.27
N PHE A 226 -12.15 -19.65 11.61
CA PHE A 226 -11.26 -20.35 10.68
C PHE A 226 -11.14 -21.85 10.99
N GLY A 227 -12.08 -22.42 11.75
CA GLY A 227 -12.10 -23.85 12.06
C GLY A 227 -11.11 -24.31 13.14
N LEU A 228 -10.47 -23.36 13.82
CA LEU A 228 -9.56 -23.60 14.94
C LEU A 228 -10.32 -23.53 16.29
N PRO A 229 -9.95 -24.33 17.32
CA PRO A 229 -10.63 -24.32 18.62
C PRO A 229 -10.41 -23.01 19.39
N ALA A 230 -11.37 -22.57 20.21
CA ALA A 230 -11.17 -21.39 21.06
C ALA A 230 -10.02 -21.65 22.07
N PRO A 231 -9.16 -20.64 22.37
CA PRO A 231 -8.12 -20.80 23.36
C PRO A 231 -8.72 -21.04 24.76
N LEU A 232 -8.03 -21.84 25.57
CA LEU A 232 -8.46 -22.17 26.94
C LEU A 232 -8.40 -20.96 27.88
N ARG A 233 -7.40 -20.10 27.67
CA ARG A 233 -7.15 -18.89 28.46
C ARG A 233 -6.87 -17.71 27.55
N SER A 234 -7.24 -16.52 27.97
CA SER A 234 -6.90 -15.29 27.23
C SER A 234 -5.39 -15.00 27.33
N TYR A 235 -4.88 -14.22 26.36
CA TYR A 235 -3.48 -13.80 26.39
C TYR A 235 -3.15 -13.05 27.68
N GLU A 236 -4.10 -12.22 28.14
CA GLU A 236 -4.00 -11.43 29.37
C GLU A 236 -3.99 -12.29 30.64
N GLU A 237 -4.79 -13.36 30.69
CA GLU A 237 -4.76 -14.34 31.79
C GLU A 237 -3.41 -15.07 31.87
N LEU A 238 -2.87 -15.47 30.72
CA LEU A 238 -1.56 -16.13 30.62
C LEU A 238 -0.40 -15.19 31.00
N MET A 239 -0.56 -13.89 30.79
CA MET A 239 0.44 -12.85 31.04
C MET A 239 0.43 -12.27 32.46
N SER A 240 -0.47 -12.73 33.35
CA SER A 240 -0.73 -12.06 34.63
C SER A 240 0.54 -11.55 35.37
N ASN A 241 0.61 -10.20 35.41
CA ASN A 241 1.67 -9.24 35.80
C ASN A 241 2.34 -8.40 34.70
N ALA A 242 1.91 -8.47 33.43
CA ALA A 242 2.33 -7.49 32.41
C ALA A 242 1.14 -6.99 31.56
N GLU A 243 0.98 -5.67 31.47
CA GLU A 243 0.02 -4.95 30.61
C GLU A 243 -1.43 -4.75 31.11
N ILE A 244 -1.63 -4.55 32.41
CA ILE A 244 -2.62 -3.53 32.83
C ILE A 244 -2.01 -2.20 32.39
N VAL A 245 -2.74 -1.36 31.64
CA VAL A 245 -2.35 0.03 31.39
C VAL A 245 -1.99 0.63 32.75
N ASP A 246 -0.71 0.84 33.00
CA ASP A 246 -0.25 1.38 34.26
C ASP A 246 -0.72 2.84 34.29
N GLN A 247 -1.87 3.05 34.93
CA GLN A 247 -2.48 4.37 35.03
C GLN A 247 -1.54 5.35 35.73
N ALA A 248 -0.62 4.88 36.58
CA ALA A 248 0.40 5.72 37.20
C ALA A 248 1.44 6.17 36.16
N GLU A 249 1.90 5.28 35.29
CA GLU A 249 2.82 5.61 34.20
C GLU A 249 2.18 6.51 33.14
N GLU A 250 0.93 6.23 32.75
CA GLU A 250 0.19 7.09 31.82
C GLU A 250 -0.07 8.49 32.42
N ARG A 251 -0.34 8.59 33.73
CA ARG A 251 -0.37 9.89 34.43
C ARG A 251 0.98 10.59 34.39
N ARG A 252 2.08 9.87 34.61
CA ARG A 252 3.44 10.44 34.57
C ARG A 252 3.74 10.99 33.17
N LEU A 253 3.57 10.18 32.13
CA LEU A 253 3.78 10.58 30.72
C LEU A 253 2.86 11.72 30.31
N GLY A 254 1.60 11.69 30.74
CA GLY A 254 0.63 12.76 30.51
C GLY A 254 1.08 14.08 31.11
N ASN A 255 1.54 14.08 32.37
CA ASN A 255 2.04 15.26 33.06
C ASN A 255 3.33 15.82 32.43
N GLU A 256 4.27 14.93 32.05
CA GLU A 256 5.51 15.31 31.38
C GLU A 256 5.24 15.99 30.04
N LYS A 257 4.39 15.39 29.20
CA LYS A 257 4.01 15.97 27.91
C LYS A 257 3.22 17.26 28.07
N TYR A 258 2.32 17.34 29.05
CA TYR A 258 1.57 18.54 29.36
C TYR A 258 2.47 19.72 29.75
N ALA A 259 3.56 19.46 30.48
CA ALA A 259 4.54 20.48 30.83
C ALA A 259 5.31 21.02 29.61
N MET A 260 5.41 20.25 28.52
CA MET A 260 6.08 20.65 27.27
C MET A 260 5.15 21.39 26.29
N LEU A 261 3.85 21.50 26.57
CA LEU A 261 2.92 22.22 25.69
C LEU A 261 3.21 23.71 25.69
N ASN A 262 3.17 24.32 24.50
CA ASN A 262 3.12 25.78 24.41
C ASN A 262 1.75 26.33 24.84
N ALA A 263 1.63 27.65 24.98
CA ALA A 263 0.42 28.30 25.49
C ALA A 263 -0.84 27.97 24.66
N GLU A 264 -0.74 27.94 23.32
CA GLU A 264 -1.85 27.66 22.40
C GLU A 264 -2.32 26.21 22.53
N GLN A 265 -1.37 25.28 22.57
CA GLN A 265 -1.62 23.85 22.75
C GLN A 265 -2.23 23.55 24.13
N LYS A 266 -1.71 24.20 25.17
CA LYS A 266 -2.19 24.07 26.54
C LYS A 266 -3.63 24.56 26.69
N ALA A 267 -3.99 25.67 26.05
CA ALA A 267 -5.37 26.19 26.06
C ALA A 267 -6.38 25.18 25.49
N VAL A 268 -6.01 24.43 24.44
CA VAL A 268 -6.85 23.35 23.90
C VAL A 268 -7.03 22.23 24.93
N VAL A 269 -5.91 21.76 25.51
CA VAL A 269 -5.95 20.68 26.50
C VAL A 269 -6.79 21.08 27.72
N ASP A 270 -6.56 22.27 28.26
CA ASP A 270 -7.28 22.79 29.42
C ASP A 270 -8.79 22.90 29.15
N THR A 271 -9.17 23.35 27.95
CA THR A 271 -10.58 23.41 27.54
C THR A 271 -11.23 22.03 27.54
N VAL A 272 -10.55 21.03 26.98
CA VAL A 272 -11.07 19.65 26.92
C VAL A 272 -11.16 19.06 28.33
N LEU A 273 -10.14 19.24 29.17
CA LEU A 273 -10.13 18.76 30.54
C LEU A 273 -11.24 19.39 31.38
N ALA A 274 -11.45 20.71 31.27
CA ALA A 274 -12.53 21.40 31.97
C ALA A 274 -13.92 20.88 31.58
N GLN A 275 -14.12 20.46 30.33
CA GLN A 275 -15.37 19.85 29.86
C GLN A 275 -15.54 18.39 30.27
N LEU A 276 -14.45 17.66 30.49
CA LEU A 276 -14.52 16.32 31.09
C LEU A 276 -14.97 16.41 32.54
N ASP A 277 -14.49 17.42 33.26
CA ASP A 277 -14.82 17.63 34.67
C ASP A 277 -16.23 18.25 34.86
N ASN A 278 -16.77 18.96 33.86
CA ASN A 278 -18.10 19.57 33.88
C ASN A 278 -19.03 19.04 32.78
N ALA A 279 -19.89 18.07 33.12
CA ALA A 279 -20.83 17.42 32.21
C ALA A 279 -21.86 18.38 31.55
N GLY A 280 -22.08 19.58 32.11
CA GLY A 280 -23.10 20.55 31.67
C GLY A 280 -22.66 21.62 30.66
N ALA A 281 -21.45 21.56 30.09
CA ALA A 281 -21.02 22.54 29.08
C ALA A 281 -21.90 22.47 27.81
N GLU A 282 -22.43 23.62 27.37
CA GLU A 282 -23.38 23.71 26.24
C GLU A 282 -22.77 23.31 24.88
N ASN A 283 -21.49 23.61 24.64
CA ASN A 283 -20.82 23.28 23.37
C ASN A 283 -19.56 22.41 23.59
N ARG A 284 -19.58 21.19 23.07
CA ARG A 284 -18.53 20.15 23.19
C ARG A 284 -17.78 19.88 21.87
N CYS A 285 -17.98 20.72 20.87
CA CYS A 285 -17.33 20.60 19.55
C CYS A 285 -16.17 21.59 19.45
N HIS A 286 -14.96 21.09 19.20
CA HIS A 286 -13.73 21.88 19.11
C HIS A 286 -12.99 21.54 17.83
N PHE A 287 -12.43 22.56 17.17
CA PHE A 287 -11.61 22.41 15.98
C PHE A 287 -10.24 23.06 16.21
N ILE A 288 -9.17 22.28 16.10
CA ILE A 288 -7.79 22.75 16.10
C ILE A 288 -7.37 23.08 14.65
N ASP A 289 -7.34 24.37 14.32
CA ASP A 289 -6.72 24.88 13.10
C ASP A 289 -5.23 25.07 13.33
N GLY A 290 -4.39 24.41 12.54
CA GLY A 290 -2.96 24.70 12.60
C GLY A 290 -2.22 24.20 11.39
N PRO A 291 -1.15 24.90 10.95
CA PRO A 291 -0.32 24.47 9.85
C PRO A 291 0.33 23.09 10.09
N GLY A 292 0.82 22.50 9.01
CA GLY A 292 1.69 21.33 9.10
C GLY A 292 2.88 21.65 10.02
N GLY A 293 3.03 20.88 11.11
CA GLY A 293 4.08 21.11 12.09
C GLY A 293 3.69 21.94 13.32
N SER A 294 2.43 22.36 13.48
CA SER A 294 1.99 23.11 14.67
C SER A 294 1.83 22.31 15.96
N GLY A 295 2.20 21.02 15.94
CA GLY A 295 2.10 20.14 17.11
C GLY A 295 0.70 19.59 17.43
N LYS A 296 -0.25 19.61 16.48
CA LYS A 296 -1.60 18.98 16.66
C LYS A 296 -1.51 17.55 17.19
N THR A 297 -0.68 16.71 16.58
CA THR A 297 -0.45 15.33 17.02
C THR A 297 0.11 15.26 18.44
N PHE A 298 0.94 16.23 18.84
CA PHE A 298 1.46 16.31 20.21
C PHE A 298 0.36 16.65 21.22
N VAL A 299 -0.59 17.52 20.85
CA VAL A 299 -1.80 17.80 21.66
C VAL A 299 -2.65 16.54 21.83
N TYR A 300 -2.94 15.81 20.74
CA TYR A 300 -3.72 14.58 20.84
C TYR A 300 -3.03 13.53 21.70
N ASN A 301 -1.72 13.32 21.51
CA ASN A 301 -0.94 12.37 22.30
C ASN A 301 -0.99 12.73 23.78
N THR A 302 -0.83 14.01 24.11
CA THR A 302 -0.91 14.49 25.49
C THR A 302 -2.28 14.22 26.11
N LEU A 303 -3.36 14.55 25.39
CA LEU A 303 -4.73 14.25 25.82
C LEU A 303 -4.96 12.75 26.03
N ILE A 304 -4.48 11.91 25.12
CA ILE A 304 -4.64 10.46 25.20
C ILE A 304 -3.97 9.90 26.45
N HIS A 305 -2.73 10.31 26.76
CA HIS A 305 -2.04 9.88 27.97
C HIS A 305 -2.79 10.33 29.23
N ILE A 306 -3.30 11.57 29.26
CA ILE A 306 -4.09 12.07 30.39
C ILE A 306 -5.40 11.29 30.55
N LEU A 307 -6.11 11.00 29.46
CA LEU A 307 -7.36 10.21 29.48
C LEU A 307 -7.11 8.80 30.01
N ARG A 308 -6.07 8.12 29.53
CA ARG A 308 -5.67 6.80 30.03
C ARG A 308 -5.30 6.82 31.51
N GLY A 309 -4.54 7.83 31.93
CA GLY A 309 -4.21 8.04 33.34
C GLY A 309 -5.45 8.26 34.23
N ARG A 310 -6.53 8.82 33.67
CA ARG A 310 -7.83 8.97 34.34
C ARG A 310 -8.76 7.75 34.20
N GLY A 311 -8.33 6.69 33.49
CA GLY A 311 -9.16 5.53 33.19
C GLY A 311 -10.32 5.80 32.22
N LEU A 312 -10.25 6.91 31.47
CA LEU A 312 -11.26 7.32 30.49
C LEU A 312 -10.94 6.74 29.11
N LYS A 313 -11.99 6.41 28.35
CA LYS A 313 -11.86 5.90 26.98
C LYS A 313 -11.89 7.03 25.96
N PHE A 314 -11.24 6.81 24.83
CA PHE A 314 -11.24 7.72 23.68
C PHE A 314 -11.36 6.92 22.39
N ALA A 315 -11.70 7.60 21.29
CA ALA A 315 -11.56 7.04 19.95
C ALA A 315 -10.77 8.02 19.09
N ALA A 316 -9.55 7.65 18.72
CA ALA A 316 -8.69 8.42 17.84
C ALA A 316 -8.81 7.92 16.40
N MET A 317 -9.03 8.83 15.46
CA MET A 317 -9.26 8.46 14.07
C MET A 317 -8.76 9.50 13.08
N ALA A 318 -8.57 9.06 11.84
CA ALA A 318 -8.25 9.92 10.70
C ALA A 318 -8.89 9.37 9.42
N TYR A 319 -8.92 10.16 8.35
CA TYR A 319 -9.46 9.70 7.08
C TYR A 319 -8.58 8.60 6.44
N THR A 320 -7.26 8.79 6.43
CA THR A 320 -6.29 7.86 5.83
C THR A 320 -5.63 6.95 6.86
N GLY A 321 -5.14 5.78 6.41
CA GLY A 321 -4.42 4.83 7.27
C GLY A 321 -3.11 5.38 7.84
N ILE A 322 -2.32 6.10 7.02
CA ILE A 322 -1.08 6.76 7.48
C ILE A 322 -1.36 7.74 8.61
N ALA A 323 -2.34 8.64 8.43
CA ALA A 323 -2.67 9.62 9.45
C ALA A 323 -3.18 8.96 10.74
N ALA A 324 -3.96 7.88 10.61
CA ALA A 324 -4.42 7.12 11.76
C ALA A 324 -3.26 6.45 12.52
N GLN A 325 -2.25 5.94 11.83
CA GLN A 325 -1.05 5.34 12.44
C GLN A 325 -0.23 6.35 13.28
N LEU A 326 -0.32 7.65 12.97
CA LEU A 326 0.35 8.69 13.76
C LEU A 326 -0.33 8.98 15.10
N LEU A 327 -1.53 8.42 15.32
CA LEU A 327 -2.29 8.55 16.56
C LEU A 327 -2.18 7.24 17.38
N PRO A 328 -2.01 7.32 18.71
CA PRO A 328 -2.03 6.15 19.58
C PRO A 328 -3.35 5.38 19.44
N GLU A 329 -3.26 4.09 19.10
CA GLU A 329 -4.40 3.22 18.79
C GLU A 329 -5.33 3.75 17.67
N GLY A 330 -4.83 4.68 16.85
CA GLY A 330 -5.62 5.33 15.82
C GLY A 330 -6.10 4.35 14.75
N LYS A 331 -7.36 4.50 14.33
CA LYS A 331 -7.91 3.76 13.19
C LYS A 331 -8.60 4.69 12.22
N THR A 332 -8.85 4.24 10.99
CA THR A 332 -9.58 5.10 10.05
C THR A 332 -11.02 5.34 10.52
N ILE A 333 -11.60 6.47 10.12
CA ILE A 333 -13.03 6.75 10.36
C ILE A 333 -13.89 5.62 9.79
N HIS A 334 -13.55 5.14 8.59
CA HIS A 334 -14.19 4.00 7.93
C HIS A 334 -14.19 2.74 8.80
N HIS A 335 -13.11 2.48 9.55
CA HIS A 335 -13.00 1.32 10.42
C HIS A 335 -13.91 1.43 11.65
N HIS A 336 -13.87 2.58 12.34
CA HIS A 336 -14.67 2.82 13.54
C HIS A 336 -16.17 2.70 13.26
N PHE A 337 -16.62 3.34 12.19
CA PHE A 337 -18.04 3.46 11.86
C PHE A 337 -18.57 2.40 10.91
N ARG A 338 -17.70 1.53 10.35
CA ARG A 338 -18.04 0.62 9.23
C ARG A 338 -18.76 1.36 8.11
N LEU A 339 -18.13 2.44 7.66
CA LEU A 339 -18.67 3.25 6.57
C LEU A 339 -18.60 2.47 5.26
N THR A 340 -19.72 2.45 4.52
CA THR A 340 -19.76 1.95 3.15
C THR A 340 -18.91 2.81 2.22
N VAL A 341 -18.19 2.16 1.30
CA VAL A 341 -17.44 2.83 0.24
C VAL A 341 -18.32 2.86 -1.00
N GLY A 342 -18.67 4.04 -1.52
CA GLY A 342 -19.54 4.18 -2.71
C GLY A 342 -20.45 5.41 -2.67
N ASN A 343 -21.51 5.39 -3.48
CA ASN A 343 -22.42 6.53 -3.67
C ASN A 343 -23.31 6.84 -2.46
N SER A 344 -23.56 5.87 -1.57
CA SER A 344 -24.25 6.08 -0.29
C SER A 344 -23.27 5.84 0.87
N MET A 345 -22.94 6.90 1.61
CA MET A 345 -22.11 6.83 2.82
C MET A 345 -23.02 6.50 4.01
N GLN A 346 -22.94 5.26 4.51
CA GLN A 346 -23.72 4.79 5.66
C GLN A 346 -22.82 4.10 6.67
N ALA A 347 -22.96 4.45 7.94
CA ALA A 347 -22.32 3.81 9.06
C ALA A 347 -23.11 2.57 9.51
N ASN A 348 -22.46 1.41 9.48
CA ASN A 348 -23.06 0.12 9.81
C ASN A 348 -22.57 -0.48 11.14
N VAL A 349 -21.82 0.29 11.92
CA VAL A 349 -21.43 -0.12 13.28
C VAL A 349 -22.66 -0.35 14.16
N LYS A 350 -22.66 -1.46 14.90
CA LYS A 350 -23.70 -1.81 15.87
C LYS A 350 -23.22 -1.60 17.30
N ALA A 351 -24.13 -1.22 18.20
CA ALA A 351 -23.82 -1.02 19.62
C ALA A 351 -23.31 -2.29 20.33
N THR A 352 -23.69 -3.47 19.84
CA THR A 352 -23.26 -4.78 20.36
C THR A 352 -21.83 -5.17 19.95
N GLU A 353 -21.25 -4.50 18.96
CA GLU A 353 -19.88 -4.77 18.52
C GLU A 353 -18.87 -4.04 19.42
N LYS A 354 -17.68 -4.63 19.65
CA LYS A 354 -16.60 -4.04 20.47
C LYS A 354 -16.28 -2.58 20.08
N ARG A 355 -16.31 -2.26 18.79
CA ARG A 355 -16.08 -0.90 18.27
C ARG A 355 -17.26 0.06 18.57
N GLY A 356 -18.50 -0.43 18.52
CA GLY A 356 -19.68 0.35 18.89
C GLY A 356 -19.70 0.63 20.39
N ALA A 357 -19.33 -0.36 21.21
CA ALA A 357 -19.13 -0.18 22.65
C ALA A 357 -18.03 0.85 22.94
N LEU A 358 -16.88 0.78 22.26
CA LEU A 358 -15.81 1.79 22.37
C LEU A 358 -16.32 3.20 22.06
N LEU A 359 -16.99 3.39 20.93
CA LEU A 359 -17.55 4.70 20.53
C LEU A 359 -18.57 5.22 21.56
N ARG A 360 -19.44 4.34 22.08
CA ARG A 360 -20.44 4.69 23.09
C ARG A 360 -19.80 5.07 24.42
N GLU A 361 -18.73 4.40 24.83
CA GLU A 361 -18.05 4.62 26.11
C GLU A 361 -17.00 5.73 26.06
N ALA A 362 -16.48 6.05 24.87
CA ALA A 362 -15.50 7.11 24.70
C ALA A 362 -16.01 8.45 25.25
N SER A 363 -15.14 9.16 25.98
CA SER A 363 -15.40 10.52 26.47
C SER A 363 -15.04 11.56 25.41
N VAL A 364 -14.00 11.27 24.61
CA VAL A 364 -13.46 12.14 23.56
C VAL A 364 -13.34 11.37 22.24
N LEU A 365 -13.84 11.98 21.16
CA LEU A 365 -13.64 11.56 19.78
C LEU A 365 -12.61 12.51 19.15
N ILE A 366 -11.46 11.98 18.75
CA ILE A 366 -10.36 12.77 18.15
C ILE A 366 -10.30 12.42 16.67
N VAL A 367 -10.44 13.41 15.80
CA VAL A 367 -10.35 13.24 14.34
C VAL A 367 -9.26 14.14 13.78
N ASP A 368 -8.21 13.54 13.24
CA ASP A 368 -7.12 14.27 12.59
C ASP A 368 -7.26 14.30 11.06
N GLU A 369 -6.55 15.25 10.42
CA GLU A 369 -6.54 15.49 8.97
C GLU A 369 -7.95 15.75 8.38
N VAL A 370 -8.76 16.53 9.12
CA VAL A 370 -10.18 16.76 8.79
C VAL A 370 -10.43 17.52 7.48
N SER A 371 -9.40 18.16 6.89
CA SER A 371 -9.50 18.79 5.57
C SER A 371 -9.86 17.78 4.47
N THR A 372 -9.54 16.50 4.68
CA THR A 372 -9.83 15.41 3.73
C THR A 372 -11.16 14.69 4.01
N VAL A 373 -11.83 15.04 5.11
CA VAL A 373 -13.13 14.48 5.50
C VAL A 373 -14.24 15.24 4.75
N SER A 374 -15.25 14.53 4.26
CA SER A 374 -16.39 15.16 3.58
C SER A 374 -17.50 15.54 4.56
N LYS A 375 -18.31 16.53 4.20
CA LYS A 375 -19.54 16.91 4.92
C LYS A 375 -20.39 15.68 5.25
N ASN A 376 -20.67 14.85 4.24
CA ASN A 376 -21.53 13.67 4.41
C ASN A 376 -20.96 12.68 5.44
N MET A 377 -19.64 12.58 5.55
CA MET A 377 -19.01 11.72 6.55
C MET A 377 -19.17 12.27 7.97
N LEU A 378 -19.01 13.59 8.15
CA LEU A 378 -19.23 14.25 9.44
C LEU A 378 -20.70 14.12 9.90
N ASP A 379 -21.64 14.36 8.99
CA ASP A 379 -23.08 14.27 9.25
C ASP A 379 -23.47 12.82 9.63
N GLU A 380 -22.90 11.83 8.96
CA GLU A 380 -23.15 10.42 9.25
C GLU A 380 -22.52 9.96 10.58
N MET A 381 -21.34 10.51 10.93
CA MET A 381 -20.73 10.29 12.25
C MET A 381 -21.63 10.82 13.37
N ASP A 382 -22.16 12.04 13.25
CA ASP A 382 -23.11 12.61 14.22
C ASP A 382 -24.36 11.74 14.35
N ARG A 383 -25.02 11.44 13.22
CA ARG A 383 -26.22 10.60 13.17
C ARG A 383 -25.99 9.27 13.89
N LYS A 384 -24.90 8.58 13.57
CA LYS A 384 -24.58 7.28 14.17
C LYS A 384 -24.20 7.39 15.65
N MET A 385 -23.51 8.44 16.07
CA MET A 385 -23.19 8.62 17.49
C MET A 385 -24.44 8.85 18.33
N ARG A 386 -25.40 9.66 17.85
CA ARG A 386 -26.71 9.83 18.52
C ARG A 386 -27.46 8.51 18.66
N GLU A 387 -27.41 7.68 17.62
CA GLU A 387 -27.98 6.32 17.62
C GLU A 387 -27.30 5.42 18.66
N LEU A 388 -25.96 5.37 18.68
CA LEU A 388 -25.18 4.49 19.57
C LEU A 388 -25.27 4.88 21.04
N THR A 389 -25.33 6.17 21.35
CA THR A 389 -25.42 6.67 22.74
C THR A 389 -26.86 6.83 23.22
N CYS A 390 -27.83 6.82 22.30
CA CYS A 390 -29.22 7.19 22.56
C CYS A 390 -29.37 8.61 23.15
N VAL A 391 -28.44 9.51 22.82
CA VAL A 391 -28.44 10.91 23.25
C VAL A 391 -28.64 11.81 22.03
N ASN A 392 -29.73 12.59 22.02
CA ASN A 392 -30.03 13.54 20.93
C ASN A 392 -29.30 14.88 21.10
N ALA A 393 -27.99 14.83 21.29
CA ALA A 393 -27.08 15.96 21.27
C ALA A 393 -26.01 15.73 20.19
N PRO A 394 -25.35 16.78 19.67
CA PRO A 394 -24.26 16.60 18.69
C PRO A 394 -23.25 15.54 19.14
N PHE A 395 -22.97 14.60 18.24
CA PHE A 395 -22.12 13.43 18.42
C PHE A 395 -22.46 12.60 19.65
N GLY A 396 -23.75 12.53 20.02
CA GLY A 396 -24.20 11.77 21.19
C GLY A 396 -23.75 12.37 22.52
N GLY A 397 -23.47 13.68 22.57
CA GLY A 397 -23.02 14.41 23.76
C GLY A 397 -21.53 14.23 24.09
N LYS A 398 -20.76 13.60 23.20
CA LYS A 398 -19.31 13.40 23.37
C LYS A 398 -18.53 14.67 23.05
N ILE A 399 -17.31 14.77 23.58
CA ILE A 399 -16.39 15.83 23.15
C ILE A 399 -15.85 15.45 21.78
N MET A 400 -16.15 16.27 20.77
CA MET A 400 -15.63 16.09 19.42
C MET A 400 -14.47 17.05 19.20
N LEU A 401 -13.26 16.52 19.09
CA LEU A 401 -12.05 17.27 18.81
C LEU A 401 -11.58 16.98 17.39
N LEU A 402 -11.90 17.90 16.49
CA LEU A 402 -11.38 17.89 15.12
C LEU A 402 -10.03 18.60 15.08
N GLY A 403 -9.14 18.18 14.21
CA GLY A 403 -8.06 19.06 13.82
C GLY A 403 -7.49 18.73 12.44
N GLY A 404 -6.87 19.75 11.86
CA GLY A 404 -6.45 19.69 10.49
C GLY A 404 -5.98 21.06 10.00
N ASP A 405 -5.86 21.16 8.70
CA ASP A 405 -5.31 22.34 8.03
C ASP A 405 -6.00 22.50 6.68
N PHE A 406 -6.91 23.46 6.57
CA PHE A 406 -7.65 23.69 5.33
C PHE A 406 -6.82 24.33 4.22
N ARG A 407 -5.55 24.66 4.47
CA ARG A 407 -4.59 25.00 3.41
C ARG A 407 -4.09 23.74 2.69
N GLN A 408 -4.33 22.55 3.26
CA GLN A 408 -3.99 21.26 2.65
C GLN A 408 -5.09 20.76 1.70
N ILE A 409 -4.89 19.58 1.12
CA ILE A 409 -5.77 19.05 0.09
C ILE A 409 -7.16 18.72 0.67
N LEU A 410 -8.18 18.97 -0.14
CA LEU A 410 -9.61 18.75 0.15
C LEU A 410 -10.04 17.30 -0.15
N PRO A 411 -11.26 16.87 0.25
CA PRO A 411 -11.73 15.52 0.01
C PRO A 411 -11.83 15.22 -1.49
N VAL A 412 -11.40 14.04 -1.94
CA VAL A 412 -11.42 13.72 -3.37
C VAL A 412 -12.84 13.36 -3.83
N LYS A 413 -13.39 14.13 -4.79
CA LYS A 413 -14.64 13.82 -5.48
C LYS A 413 -14.40 13.76 -6.99
N ARG A 414 -14.62 12.60 -7.61
CA ARG A 414 -14.39 12.41 -9.05
C ARG A 414 -15.36 13.27 -9.87
N PHE A 415 -14.86 13.88 -10.94
CA PHE A 415 -15.62 14.70 -11.88
C PHE A 415 -16.32 15.92 -11.26
N ALA A 416 -15.93 16.33 -10.05
CA ALA A 416 -16.50 17.50 -9.39
C ALA A 416 -15.85 18.80 -9.90
N CYS A 417 -16.68 19.82 -10.12
CA CYS A 417 -16.20 21.19 -10.26
C CYS A 417 -15.83 21.81 -8.90
N ARG A 418 -15.21 23.00 -8.92
CA ARG A 418 -14.83 23.75 -7.70
C ARG A 418 -15.99 23.91 -6.71
N GLY A 419 -17.17 24.37 -7.18
CA GLY A 419 -18.32 24.61 -6.31
C GLY A 419 -18.84 23.33 -5.65
N GLU A 420 -18.90 22.23 -6.39
CA GLU A 420 -19.29 20.93 -5.84
C GLU A 420 -18.28 20.39 -4.84
N LEU A 421 -16.99 20.63 -5.06
CA LEU A 421 -15.91 20.22 -4.16
C LEU A 421 -15.92 21.04 -2.87
N VAL A 422 -16.11 22.36 -2.95
CA VAL A 422 -16.29 23.24 -1.79
C VAL A 422 -17.49 22.79 -0.96
N ASN A 423 -18.65 22.57 -1.58
CA ASN A 423 -19.85 22.09 -0.90
C ASN A 423 -19.70 20.68 -0.29
N PHE A 424 -18.74 19.89 -0.79
CA PHE A 424 -18.45 18.56 -0.27
C PHE A 424 -17.52 18.58 0.97
N CYS A 425 -16.85 19.69 1.25
CA CYS A 425 -15.97 19.85 2.41
C CYS A 425 -16.76 19.95 3.72
N ILE A 426 -16.15 19.54 4.85
CA ILE A 426 -16.84 19.62 6.16
C ILE A 426 -17.32 21.03 6.53
N LYS A 427 -16.65 22.09 6.05
CA LYS A 427 -17.04 23.48 6.30
C LYS A 427 -18.43 23.83 5.78
N SER A 428 -18.96 23.05 4.83
CA SER A 428 -20.33 23.20 4.30
C SER A 428 -21.36 22.36 5.07
N SER A 429 -20.97 21.62 6.11
CA SER A 429 -21.89 20.92 7.01
C SER A 429 -22.64 21.90 7.90
N GLU A 430 -23.90 21.58 8.21
CA GLU A 430 -24.70 22.31 9.20
C GLU A 430 -24.16 22.14 10.63
N LEU A 431 -23.31 21.13 10.86
CA LEU A 431 -22.62 20.91 12.13
C LEU A 431 -21.40 21.82 12.29
N TRP A 432 -20.84 22.35 11.19
CA TRP A 432 -19.60 23.13 11.24
C TRP A 432 -19.67 24.38 12.16
N PRO A 433 -20.77 25.16 12.16
CA PRO A 433 -20.93 26.29 13.08
C PRO A 433 -20.88 25.93 14.58
N LEU A 434 -21.04 24.65 14.93
CA LEU A 434 -20.91 24.19 16.32
C LEU A 434 -19.46 24.15 16.79
N PHE A 435 -18.47 24.12 15.91
CA PHE A 435 -17.08 23.92 16.29
C PHE A 435 -16.40 25.21 16.77
N ASN A 436 -15.97 25.23 18.03
CA ASN A 436 -15.12 26.28 18.57
C ASN A 436 -13.71 26.15 17.99
N LYS A 437 -13.25 27.17 17.28
CA LYS A 437 -11.94 27.19 16.63
C LYS A 437 -10.83 27.55 17.61
N HIS A 438 -9.82 26.70 17.70
CA HIS A 438 -8.55 26.92 18.39
C HIS A 438 -7.44 27.00 17.36
N SER A 439 -6.66 28.10 17.34
CA SER A 439 -5.61 28.29 16.32
C SER A 439 -4.23 28.03 16.93
N LEU A 440 -3.48 27.07 16.36
CA LEU A 440 -2.07 26.85 16.64
C LEU A 440 -1.26 27.57 15.57
N ILE A 441 -0.55 28.63 15.92
CA ILE A 441 0.14 29.51 14.97
C ILE A 441 1.62 29.14 14.88
N ASN A 442 2.20 28.67 15.98
CA ASN A 442 3.62 28.32 16.05
C ASN A 442 3.92 27.02 15.28
N ASN A 443 4.65 27.11 14.17
CA ASN A 443 5.16 25.94 13.44
C ASN A 443 6.44 25.41 14.10
N MET A 444 6.36 24.19 14.63
CA MET A 444 7.44 23.49 15.33
C MET A 444 8.14 22.43 14.46
N ARG A 445 7.67 22.16 13.23
CA ARG A 445 8.30 21.20 12.31
C ARG A 445 9.52 21.80 11.63
N VAL A 446 9.36 23.03 11.14
CA VAL A 446 10.46 23.80 10.59
C VAL A 446 11.30 24.31 11.76
N ARG A 447 12.63 24.20 11.63
CA ARG A 447 13.59 24.65 12.65
C ARG A 447 13.27 26.07 13.15
N GLU A 448 13.53 26.33 14.44
CA GLU A 448 13.16 27.59 15.10
C GLU A 448 13.79 28.82 14.45
N ASP A 449 14.99 28.68 13.87
CA ASP A 449 15.76 29.74 13.21
C ASP A 449 15.23 30.17 11.84
N GLN A 450 14.24 29.47 11.27
CA GLN A 450 13.77 29.67 9.89
C GLN A 450 12.40 30.37 9.81
N GLN A 451 12.20 31.46 10.55
CA GLN A 451 10.93 32.20 10.58
C GLN A 451 10.47 32.67 9.19
N ALA A 452 11.39 33.18 8.36
CA ALA A 452 11.06 33.63 7.01
C ALA A 452 10.49 32.51 6.12
N HIS A 453 10.96 31.27 6.28
CA HIS A 453 10.41 30.12 5.57
C HIS A 453 9.01 29.77 6.06
N LYS A 454 8.79 29.80 7.39
CA LYS A 454 7.46 29.58 8.00
C LYS A 454 6.43 30.58 7.47
N ASP A 455 6.80 31.85 7.42
CA ASP A 455 5.92 32.92 6.92
C ASP A 455 5.63 32.75 5.42
N TRP A 456 6.64 32.42 4.62
CA TRP A 456 6.48 32.14 3.20
C TRP A 456 5.54 30.94 2.94
N LEU A 457 5.70 29.84 3.70
CA LEU A 457 4.81 28.68 3.63
C LEU A 457 3.36 29.03 3.96
N LEU A 458 3.14 29.87 4.98
CA LEU A 458 1.79 30.32 5.33
C LEU A 458 1.18 31.19 4.24
N GLN A 459 1.94 32.13 3.67
CA GLN A 459 1.49 32.96 2.55
C GLN A 459 1.16 32.11 1.31
N LEU A 460 1.97 31.07 1.04
CA LEU A 460 1.71 30.09 -0.02
C LEU A 460 0.38 29.39 0.17
N GLY A 461 0.14 28.83 1.36
CA GLY A 461 -1.09 28.10 1.69
C GLY A 461 -2.33 29.00 1.72
N ASN A 462 -2.19 30.25 2.14
CA ASN A 462 -3.27 31.23 2.17
C ASN A 462 -3.56 31.87 0.79
N GLY A 463 -2.72 31.61 -0.22
CA GLY A 463 -2.85 32.26 -1.53
C GLY A 463 -2.66 33.78 -1.46
N GLN A 464 -1.67 34.20 -0.65
CA GLN A 464 -1.32 35.60 -0.39
C GLN A 464 -0.01 36.03 -1.08
N LEU A 465 0.74 35.09 -1.66
CA LEU A 465 1.93 35.41 -2.45
C LEU A 465 1.56 36.21 -3.71
N PRO A 466 2.46 37.07 -4.22
CA PRO A 466 2.23 37.83 -5.45
C PRO A 466 1.93 36.91 -6.64
N HIS A 467 0.88 37.26 -7.39
CA HIS A 467 0.50 36.59 -8.62
C HIS A 467 1.02 37.38 -9.83
N PHE A 468 1.66 36.68 -10.76
CA PHE A 468 2.29 37.32 -11.93
C PHE A 468 1.55 37.03 -13.24
N ASP A 469 0.91 35.85 -13.34
CA ASP A 469 0.15 35.39 -14.52
C ASP A 469 -0.99 34.48 -14.05
N GLY A 470 -2.19 35.05 -13.87
CA GLY A 470 -3.35 34.32 -13.35
C GLY A 470 -3.13 33.82 -11.92
N ASP A 471 -3.13 32.50 -11.74
CA ASP A 471 -2.93 31.83 -10.45
C ASP A 471 -1.47 31.35 -10.23
N LYS A 472 -0.52 31.82 -11.03
CA LYS A 472 0.91 31.50 -10.88
C LYS A 472 1.63 32.41 -9.89
N ILE A 473 2.53 31.81 -9.12
CA ILE A 473 3.43 32.46 -8.17
C ILE A 473 4.89 32.21 -8.56
N GLU A 474 5.81 33.01 -8.03
CA GLU A 474 7.24 32.74 -8.14
C GLU A 474 7.67 31.62 -7.18
N ILE A 475 8.44 30.66 -7.69
CA ILE A 475 9.16 29.67 -6.90
C ILE A 475 10.52 30.26 -6.54
N PRO A 476 10.84 30.45 -5.24
CA PRO A 476 12.11 31.02 -4.82
C PRO A 476 13.30 30.26 -5.40
N HIS A 477 14.24 30.99 -6.02
CA HIS A 477 15.42 30.39 -6.66
C HIS A 477 16.25 29.52 -5.72
N LYS A 478 16.24 29.79 -4.40
CA LYS A 478 16.94 28.99 -3.40
C LYS A 478 16.49 27.52 -3.32
N PHE A 479 15.26 27.23 -3.76
CA PHE A 479 14.73 25.86 -3.78
C PHE A 479 15.06 25.13 -5.08
N LEU A 480 15.46 25.83 -6.15
CA LEU A 480 15.70 25.19 -7.43
C LEU A 480 16.92 24.26 -7.33
N GLY A 481 16.74 23.02 -7.77
CA GLY A 481 17.81 22.05 -7.92
C GLY A 481 18.79 22.48 -9.02
N ALA A 482 20.05 22.09 -8.88
CA ALA A 482 21.11 22.40 -9.84
C ALA A 482 21.24 21.34 -10.96
N GLY A 483 20.56 20.20 -10.83
CA GLY A 483 20.66 19.07 -11.75
C GLY A 483 19.49 18.09 -11.65
N ASP A 484 19.81 16.80 -11.79
CA ASP A 484 18.82 15.73 -11.75
C ASP A 484 18.30 15.52 -10.31
N LEU A 485 16.99 15.67 -10.14
CA LEU A 485 16.33 15.62 -8.83
C LEU A 485 16.54 14.27 -8.13
N VAL A 486 16.59 13.17 -8.88
CA VAL A 486 16.80 11.82 -8.31
C VAL A 486 18.20 11.72 -7.70
N THR A 487 19.20 12.23 -8.41
CA THR A 487 20.59 12.26 -7.95
C THR A 487 20.74 13.18 -6.73
N GLU A 488 20.19 14.39 -6.76
CA GLU A 488 20.29 15.34 -5.64
C GLU A 488 19.67 14.85 -4.35
N ILE A 489 18.58 14.08 -4.43
CA ILE A 489 17.85 13.62 -3.25
C ILE A 489 18.42 12.32 -2.68
N PHE A 490 18.95 11.41 -3.52
CA PHE A 490 19.26 10.05 -3.06
C PHE A 490 20.70 9.59 -3.28
N ALA A 491 21.47 10.20 -4.19
CA ALA A 491 22.74 9.60 -4.63
C ALA A 491 23.79 9.49 -3.51
N ASP A 492 23.93 10.54 -2.68
CA ASP A 492 24.86 10.56 -1.54
C ASP A 492 24.50 9.50 -0.49
N ALA A 493 23.23 9.42 -0.08
CA ALA A 493 22.79 8.47 0.93
C ALA A 493 22.91 7.02 0.44
N ILE A 494 22.60 6.77 -0.84
CA ILE A 494 22.77 5.45 -1.46
C ILE A 494 24.25 5.08 -1.59
N ALA A 495 25.11 6.00 -2.04
CA ALA A 495 26.54 5.75 -2.19
C ALA A 495 27.22 5.45 -0.84
N ASN A 496 26.77 6.10 0.23
CA ASN A 496 27.25 5.87 1.60
C ASN A 496 26.65 4.61 2.26
N GLY A 497 25.68 3.95 1.63
CA GLY A 497 24.96 2.82 2.21
C GLY A 497 24.06 3.18 3.40
N ASP A 498 23.74 4.46 3.60
CA ASP A 498 22.87 4.91 4.69
C ASP A 498 21.40 4.81 4.26
N TYR A 499 20.90 3.58 4.26
CA TYR A 499 19.51 3.32 3.90
C TYR A 499 18.50 3.68 5.00
N ALA A 500 18.96 4.09 6.19
CA ALA A 500 18.07 4.70 7.17
C ALA A 500 17.75 6.13 6.73
N GLU A 501 18.78 6.87 6.30
CA GLU A 501 18.64 8.20 5.74
C GLU A 501 17.81 8.22 4.44
N VAL A 502 18.04 7.28 3.51
CA VAL A 502 17.19 7.11 2.30
C VAL A 502 15.70 6.99 2.67
N GLY A 503 15.37 6.35 3.78
CA GLY A 503 14.00 6.17 4.25
C GLY A 503 13.32 7.48 4.69
N LYS A 504 14.11 8.49 5.08
CA LYS A 504 13.63 9.82 5.49
C LYS A 504 13.56 10.81 4.34
N ARG A 505 13.96 10.42 3.13
CA ARG A 505 13.92 11.26 1.93
C ARG A 505 12.78 10.84 0.99
N ALA A 506 12.23 11.79 0.23
CA ALA A 506 11.17 11.50 -0.73
C ALA A 506 11.20 12.45 -1.93
N ILE A 507 10.70 11.99 -3.08
CA ILE A 507 10.35 12.88 -4.20
C ILE A 507 8.83 12.97 -4.32
N LEU A 508 8.29 14.18 -4.48
CA LEU A 508 6.86 14.44 -4.57
C LEU A 508 6.52 14.96 -5.97
N SER A 509 5.50 14.37 -6.59
CA SER A 509 5.01 14.82 -7.90
C SER A 509 3.47 14.86 -7.92
N SER A 510 2.90 15.64 -8.82
CA SER A 510 1.44 15.83 -8.91
C SER A 510 0.71 14.62 -9.50
N LYS A 511 1.33 13.87 -10.42
CA LYS A 511 0.71 12.73 -11.11
C LYS A 511 1.45 11.41 -10.92
N ASN A 512 0.68 10.33 -10.94
CA ASN A 512 1.18 8.96 -10.80
C ASN A 512 2.20 8.57 -11.88
N CYS A 513 2.03 8.99 -13.13
CA CYS A 513 2.95 8.64 -14.22
C CYS A 513 4.39 9.14 -13.97
N ARG A 514 4.53 10.37 -13.46
CA ARG A 514 5.82 10.94 -13.04
C ARG A 514 6.40 10.17 -11.86
N VAL A 515 5.59 9.89 -10.85
CA VAL A 515 5.98 9.09 -9.68
C VAL A 515 6.53 7.73 -10.09
N TYR A 516 5.93 7.06 -11.07
CA TYR A 516 6.39 5.73 -11.50
C TYR A 516 7.77 5.82 -12.15
N LYS A 517 7.96 6.77 -13.06
CA LYS A 517 9.25 7.01 -13.71
C LYS A 517 10.35 7.37 -12.70
N LEU A 518 10.07 8.30 -11.78
CA LEU A 518 11.03 8.71 -10.74
C LEU A 518 11.44 7.54 -9.84
N ASN A 519 10.48 6.68 -9.46
CA ASN A 519 10.77 5.48 -8.69
C ASN A 519 11.66 4.48 -9.46
N GLU A 520 11.40 4.26 -10.76
CA GLU A 520 12.26 3.42 -11.62
C GLU A 520 13.68 3.99 -11.72
N ASP A 521 13.81 5.31 -11.83
CA ASP A 521 15.11 5.98 -11.92
C ASP A 521 15.90 5.86 -10.61
N VAL A 522 15.25 6.00 -9.44
CA VAL A 522 15.90 5.75 -8.14
C VAL A 522 16.29 4.26 -7.98
N LEU A 523 15.46 3.32 -8.45
CA LEU A 523 15.79 1.89 -8.40
C LEU A 523 17.05 1.55 -9.22
N LYS A 524 17.28 2.25 -10.33
CA LYS A 524 18.50 2.10 -11.14
C LYS A 524 19.74 2.55 -10.39
N LEU A 525 19.64 3.59 -9.55
CA LEU A 525 20.76 4.07 -8.72
C LEU A 525 21.13 3.10 -7.59
N LEU A 526 20.19 2.31 -7.07
CA LEU A 526 20.49 1.35 -6.01
C LEU A 526 21.47 0.27 -6.48
N PRO A 527 22.47 -0.11 -5.66
CA PRO A 527 23.31 -1.27 -5.95
C PRO A 527 22.53 -2.58 -5.81
N GLY A 528 23.07 -3.66 -6.37
CA GLY A 528 22.49 -5.01 -6.27
C GLY A 528 21.62 -5.42 -7.45
N GLU A 529 21.29 -6.71 -7.50
CA GLU A 529 20.53 -7.31 -8.59
C GLU A 529 19.04 -7.04 -8.45
N VAL A 530 18.39 -6.78 -9.60
CA VAL A 530 16.94 -6.64 -9.67
C VAL A 530 16.29 -8.01 -9.57
N LYS A 531 15.38 -8.17 -8.62
CA LYS A 531 14.47 -9.32 -8.56
C LYS A 531 13.09 -8.90 -9.07
N THR A 532 12.51 -9.71 -9.95
CA THR A 532 11.21 -9.46 -10.56
C THR A 532 10.17 -10.46 -10.07
N TYR A 533 9.03 -9.96 -9.61
CA TYR A 533 7.86 -10.75 -9.23
C TYR A 533 6.70 -10.48 -10.20
N SER A 534 6.18 -11.51 -10.86
CA SER A 534 5.06 -11.41 -11.80
C SER A 534 3.72 -11.73 -11.13
N SER A 535 2.70 -10.90 -11.29
CA SER A 535 1.38 -11.11 -10.68
C SER A 535 0.53 -12.17 -11.40
N TYR A 536 -0.52 -12.64 -10.70
CA TYR A 536 -1.64 -13.36 -11.32
C TYR A 536 -2.82 -12.45 -11.53
N ASP A 537 -3.26 -12.32 -12.77
CA ASP A 537 -4.35 -11.45 -13.12
C ASP A 537 -5.54 -12.25 -13.64
N SER A 538 -6.72 -11.97 -13.11
CA SER A 538 -7.97 -12.59 -13.51
C SER A 538 -9.12 -11.57 -13.44
N VAL A 539 -10.23 -11.88 -14.09
CA VAL A 539 -11.50 -11.18 -13.86
C VAL A 539 -12.06 -11.65 -12.51
N ALA A 540 -12.61 -10.74 -11.71
CA ALA A 540 -13.29 -11.10 -10.46
C ALA A 540 -14.45 -12.07 -10.72
N GLU A 541 -14.60 -13.07 -9.84
CA GLU A 541 -15.55 -14.18 -10.01
C GLU A 541 -17.01 -13.72 -10.10
N ASP A 542 -17.37 -12.63 -9.40
CA ASP A 542 -18.72 -12.07 -9.38
C ASP A 542 -19.14 -11.35 -10.69
N GLU A 543 -18.17 -11.06 -11.57
CA GLU A 543 -18.40 -10.33 -12.83
C GLU A 543 -18.20 -11.19 -14.07
N THR A 544 -17.98 -12.50 -13.95
CA THR A 544 -18.00 -13.37 -15.13
C THR A 544 -19.39 -13.33 -15.73
N PRO A 545 -19.60 -12.70 -16.89
CA PRO A 545 -20.92 -12.70 -17.47
C PRO A 545 -21.15 -14.08 -18.08
N ASN A 546 -22.40 -14.54 -18.07
CA ASN A 546 -22.88 -15.66 -18.89
C ASN A 546 -22.59 -15.49 -20.40
N SER A 547 -21.93 -14.41 -20.83
CA SER A 547 -21.63 -14.04 -22.22
C SER A 547 -20.31 -14.58 -22.78
N GLY A 548 -19.52 -15.35 -22.03
CA GLY A 548 -18.34 -16.04 -22.59
C GLY A 548 -17.19 -15.13 -23.06
N ILE A 549 -17.19 -13.85 -22.69
CA ILE A 549 -16.13 -12.90 -23.03
C ILE A 549 -14.91 -13.17 -22.14
N SER A 550 -13.91 -13.87 -22.69
CA SER A 550 -12.63 -14.12 -22.02
C SER A 550 -11.62 -13.03 -22.40
N TYR A 551 -11.23 -12.20 -21.42
CA TYR A 551 -10.17 -11.21 -21.59
C TYR A 551 -8.79 -11.90 -21.71
N PRO A 552 -7.96 -11.56 -22.72
CA PRO A 552 -6.61 -12.10 -22.81
C PRO A 552 -5.78 -11.72 -21.58
N THR A 553 -5.02 -12.67 -21.04
CA THR A 553 -4.11 -12.44 -19.89
C THR A 553 -3.16 -11.26 -20.13
N GLU A 554 -2.69 -11.10 -21.37
CA GLU A 554 -1.79 -10.01 -21.76
C GLU A 554 -2.43 -8.63 -21.61
N TYR A 555 -3.74 -8.52 -21.88
CA TYR A 555 -4.49 -7.30 -21.64
C TYR A 555 -4.57 -7.02 -20.14
N LEU A 556 -4.98 -8.01 -19.34
CA LEU A 556 -5.08 -7.88 -17.88
C LEU A 556 -3.73 -7.46 -17.26
N ASN A 557 -2.65 -8.12 -17.66
CA ASN A 557 -1.28 -7.83 -17.21
C ASN A 557 -0.80 -6.43 -17.60
N SER A 558 -1.33 -5.84 -18.68
CA SER A 558 -0.99 -4.49 -19.12
C SER A 558 -1.71 -3.39 -18.34
N VAL A 559 -2.82 -3.72 -17.68
CA VAL A 559 -3.61 -2.76 -16.92
C VAL A 559 -2.81 -2.33 -15.68
N THR A 560 -2.51 -1.03 -15.60
CA THR A 560 -1.86 -0.42 -14.45
C THR A 560 -2.82 0.56 -13.81
N HIS A 561 -3.21 0.30 -12.57
CA HIS A 561 -4.12 1.15 -11.79
C HIS A 561 -3.50 1.50 -10.43
N SER A 562 -3.89 2.63 -9.83
CA SER A 562 -3.33 3.09 -8.55
C SER A 562 -3.70 2.21 -7.35
N SER A 563 -4.80 1.47 -7.44
CA SER A 563 -5.26 0.52 -6.41
C SER A 563 -4.58 -0.85 -6.51
N LEU A 564 -3.83 -1.12 -7.59
CA LEU A 564 -3.17 -2.40 -7.82
C LEU A 564 -1.65 -2.26 -7.82
N PRO A 565 -0.92 -3.25 -7.30
CA PRO A 565 0.52 -3.34 -7.54
C PRO A 565 0.80 -3.55 -9.03
N PRO A 566 2.00 -3.20 -9.51
CA PRO A 566 2.38 -3.47 -10.89
C PRO A 566 2.38 -4.99 -11.17
N HIS A 567 2.03 -5.37 -12.40
CA HIS A 567 2.09 -6.78 -12.81
C HIS A 567 3.51 -7.33 -12.66
N LYS A 568 4.50 -6.60 -13.19
CA LYS A 568 5.92 -6.85 -12.93
C LYS A 568 6.39 -5.93 -11.82
N LEU A 569 6.61 -6.49 -10.64
CA LEU A 569 7.17 -5.79 -9.49
C LEU A 569 8.68 -6.04 -9.44
N GLU A 570 9.45 -5.03 -9.82
CA GLU A 570 10.92 -5.05 -9.81
C GLU A 570 11.43 -4.39 -8.53
N LEU A 571 12.27 -5.11 -7.78
CA LEU A 571 12.78 -4.69 -6.48
C LEU A 571 14.28 -5.01 -6.37
N LYS A 572 14.95 -4.29 -5.47
CA LYS A 572 16.32 -4.56 -4.99
C LYS A 572 16.32 -4.59 -3.47
N ILE A 573 17.32 -5.21 -2.86
CA ILE A 573 17.57 -5.06 -1.42
C ILE A 573 17.79 -3.57 -1.12
N ASN A 574 17.28 -3.12 0.03
CA ASN A 574 17.21 -1.72 0.45
C ASN A 574 16.28 -0.82 -0.36
N ALA A 575 15.50 -1.36 -1.31
CA ALA A 575 14.46 -0.58 -1.98
C ALA A 575 13.43 -0.07 -0.97
N THR A 576 13.05 1.21 -1.09
CA THR A 576 11.88 1.71 -0.36
C THR A 576 10.62 1.37 -1.14
N VAL A 577 9.71 0.67 -0.49
CA VAL A 577 8.38 0.32 -1.01
C VAL A 577 7.30 0.96 -0.15
N MET A 578 6.10 1.08 -0.70
CA MET A 578 4.92 1.62 -0.04
C MET A 578 3.79 0.60 -0.12
N LEU A 579 3.15 0.30 1.00
CA LEU A 579 1.97 -0.57 1.06
C LEU A 579 0.77 0.07 0.36
N LEU A 580 -0.01 -0.73 -0.35
CA LEU A 580 -1.19 -0.31 -1.12
C LEU A 580 -2.51 -0.60 -0.40
N ARG A 581 -2.47 -1.39 0.68
CA ARG A 581 -3.63 -1.89 1.41
C ARG A 581 -3.37 -1.85 2.92
N ASN A 582 -4.42 -1.63 3.70
CA ASN A 582 -4.36 -1.84 5.14
C ASN A 582 -4.29 -3.34 5.40
N LEU A 583 -3.17 -3.82 5.95
CA LEU A 583 -2.95 -5.22 6.31
C LEU A 583 -3.24 -5.41 7.80
N ASN A 584 -2.51 -4.68 8.65
CA ASN A 584 -2.78 -4.56 10.07
C ASN A 584 -2.30 -3.20 10.58
N ILE A 585 -3.24 -2.31 10.93
CA ILE A 585 -2.92 -0.96 11.39
C ILE A 585 -2.19 -1.01 12.75
N HIS A 586 -2.50 -1.99 13.61
CA HIS A 586 -1.85 -2.13 14.93
C HIS A 586 -0.37 -2.52 14.84
N ASP A 587 0.02 -3.25 13.79
CA ASP A 587 1.42 -3.58 13.49
C ASP A 587 2.08 -2.50 12.60
N GLY A 588 1.43 -1.35 12.42
CA GLY A 588 1.94 -0.25 11.59
C GLY A 588 1.86 -0.49 10.07
N LEU A 589 1.11 -1.49 9.62
CA LEU A 589 0.98 -1.90 8.21
C LEU A 589 -0.31 -1.35 7.58
N ALA A 590 -0.32 -0.05 7.31
CA ALA A 590 -1.42 0.66 6.68
C ALA A 590 -1.13 0.98 5.19
N ASN A 591 -2.18 1.31 4.44
CA ASN A 591 -2.04 1.83 3.07
C ASN A 591 -1.27 3.14 3.11
N GLY A 592 -0.10 3.14 2.45
CA GLY A 592 0.82 4.26 2.39
C GLY A 592 2.02 4.15 3.33
N THR A 593 2.05 3.17 4.23
CA THR A 593 3.24 2.91 5.07
C THR A 593 4.44 2.62 4.16
N ARG A 594 5.54 3.36 4.37
CA ARG A 594 6.82 3.13 3.69
C ARG A 594 7.63 2.08 4.45
N LEU A 595 8.20 1.15 3.69
CA LEU A 595 8.99 0.04 4.19
C LEU A 595 10.31 -0.04 3.41
N ARG A 596 11.40 -0.43 4.06
CA ARG A 596 12.66 -0.80 3.40
C ARG A 596 12.73 -2.31 3.23
N VAL A 597 12.96 -2.78 2.01
CA VAL A 597 13.15 -4.21 1.73
C VAL A 597 14.48 -4.68 2.32
N LEU A 598 14.43 -5.62 3.27
CA LEU A 598 15.62 -6.23 3.87
C LEU A 598 15.99 -7.54 3.17
N ASN A 599 14.99 -8.34 2.82
CA ASN A 599 15.19 -9.61 2.13
C ASN A 599 13.99 -9.90 1.20
N MET A 600 14.25 -10.62 0.11
CA MET A 600 13.32 -10.88 -0.99
C MET A 600 13.20 -12.38 -1.22
N ARG A 601 12.32 -13.06 -0.47
CA ARG A 601 12.03 -14.49 -0.67
C ARG A 601 10.97 -14.67 -1.78
N PRO A 602 10.79 -15.87 -2.34
CA PRO A 602 9.79 -16.10 -3.38
C PRO A 602 8.35 -15.71 -2.96
N ASN A 603 7.94 -16.04 -1.74
CA ASN A 603 6.55 -15.87 -1.30
C ASN A 603 6.35 -14.84 -0.17
N VAL A 604 7.43 -14.27 0.37
CA VAL A 604 7.38 -13.25 1.42
C VAL A 604 8.46 -12.18 1.21
N LEU A 605 8.10 -10.92 1.40
CA LEU A 605 9.07 -9.84 1.53
C LEU A 605 9.31 -9.56 3.01
N ILE A 606 10.57 -9.49 3.41
CA ILE A 606 10.95 -9.08 4.76
C ILE A 606 11.36 -7.64 4.70
N CYS A 607 10.65 -6.78 5.41
CA CYS A 607 10.79 -5.34 5.32
C CYS A 607 10.95 -4.70 6.69
N LYS A 608 11.58 -3.53 6.75
CA LYS A 608 11.67 -2.68 7.94
C LYS A 608 10.73 -1.49 7.81
N ILE A 609 9.91 -1.21 8.82
CA ILE A 609 9.01 -0.06 8.83
C ILE A 609 9.83 1.24 8.96
N LEU A 610 9.57 2.22 8.11
CA LEU A 610 10.36 3.46 8.05
C LEU A 610 9.76 4.63 8.84
N SER A 611 8.46 4.58 9.16
CA SER A 611 7.73 5.72 9.73
C SER A 611 6.63 5.26 10.68
N GLY A 612 6.24 6.14 11.61
CA GLY A 612 5.21 5.88 12.62
C GLY A 612 5.80 5.41 13.96
N ASP A 613 4.92 5.07 14.89
CA ASP A 613 5.23 4.49 16.20
C ASP A 613 5.98 3.14 16.11
N LYS A 614 5.76 2.40 15.02
CA LYS A 614 6.40 1.12 14.69
C LYS A 614 7.67 1.25 13.85
N ALA A 615 8.20 2.46 13.68
CA ALA A 615 9.43 2.67 12.91
C ALA A 615 10.59 1.85 13.48
N GLY A 616 11.28 1.13 12.61
CA GLY A 616 12.38 0.24 12.98
C GLY A 616 12.00 -1.22 13.21
N GLU A 617 10.72 -1.53 13.39
CA GLU A 617 10.25 -2.93 13.48
C GLU A 617 10.31 -3.62 12.11
N THR A 618 10.55 -4.94 12.13
CA THR A 618 10.49 -5.79 10.93
C THR A 618 9.04 -6.21 10.68
N ALA A 619 8.67 -6.39 9.41
CA ALA A 619 7.36 -6.88 8.99
C ALA A 619 7.48 -7.84 7.81
N PHE A 620 6.66 -8.88 7.82
CA PHE A 620 6.57 -9.86 6.73
C PHE A 620 5.37 -9.54 5.84
N ILE A 621 5.63 -9.35 4.55
CA ILE A 621 4.62 -8.94 3.58
C ILE A 621 4.39 -10.11 2.60
N PRO A 622 3.24 -10.82 2.68
CA PRO A 622 2.90 -11.88 1.74
C PRO A 622 2.29 -11.31 0.45
N ARG A 623 2.14 -12.17 -0.55
CA ARG A 623 1.30 -11.88 -1.71
C ARG A 623 -0.18 -12.00 -1.31
N ILE A 624 -1.00 -11.07 -1.78
CA ILE A 624 -2.45 -11.08 -1.54
C ILE A 624 -3.19 -10.79 -2.85
N THR A 625 -4.48 -11.13 -2.91
CA THR A 625 -5.35 -10.74 -4.03
C THR A 625 -5.94 -9.35 -3.79
N LEU A 626 -5.70 -8.43 -4.71
CA LEU A 626 -6.27 -7.08 -4.73
C LEU A 626 -7.24 -6.94 -5.90
N HIS A 627 -8.22 -6.07 -5.76
CA HIS A 627 -9.21 -5.79 -6.80
C HIS A 627 -9.20 -4.31 -7.19
N THR A 628 -9.59 -4.00 -8.42
CA THR A 628 -9.93 -2.62 -8.80
C THR A 628 -11.23 -2.18 -8.15
N ASP A 629 -11.38 -0.87 -7.92
CA ASP A 629 -12.64 -0.29 -7.47
C ASP A 629 -13.72 -0.43 -8.56
N ASP A 630 -14.97 -0.52 -8.13
CA ASP A 630 -16.11 -0.67 -9.03
C ASP A 630 -16.25 0.55 -9.97
N GLY A 631 -16.59 0.31 -11.23
CA GLY A 631 -16.79 1.36 -12.24
C GLY A 631 -15.51 2.08 -12.71
N VAL A 632 -14.32 1.69 -12.26
CA VAL A 632 -13.04 2.22 -12.77
C VAL A 632 -12.70 1.61 -14.14
N LEU A 633 -12.94 0.32 -14.28
CA LEU A 633 -12.71 -0.44 -15.50
C LEU A 633 -14.04 -1.06 -15.97
N PRO A 634 -14.13 -1.46 -17.25
CA PRO A 634 -15.30 -2.20 -17.75
C PRO A 634 -15.58 -3.50 -16.99
N VAL A 635 -14.54 -4.07 -16.37
CA VAL A 635 -14.60 -5.28 -15.54
C VAL A 635 -13.66 -5.14 -14.36
N LYS A 636 -14.07 -5.64 -13.20
CA LYS A 636 -13.29 -5.70 -11.97
C LYS A 636 -12.13 -6.68 -12.13
N LEU A 637 -10.92 -6.12 -12.18
CA LEU A 637 -9.68 -6.85 -12.28
C LEU A 637 -9.24 -7.32 -10.90
N SER A 638 -8.93 -8.61 -10.78
CA SER A 638 -8.28 -9.22 -9.63
C SER A 638 -6.80 -9.42 -9.94
N ARG A 639 -5.91 -8.96 -9.06
CA ARG A 639 -4.46 -9.12 -9.17
C ARG A 639 -3.89 -9.69 -7.88
N HIS A 640 -3.29 -10.87 -7.96
CA HIS A 640 -2.57 -11.48 -6.84
C HIS A 640 -1.07 -11.19 -6.94
N GLN A 641 -0.56 -10.46 -5.96
CA GLN A 641 0.81 -9.93 -5.92
C GLN A 641 1.12 -9.40 -4.51
N PHE A 642 2.40 -9.15 -4.20
CA PHE A 642 2.74 -8.35 -3.02
C PHE A 642 2.00 -6.99 -3.07
N PRO A 643 1.31 -6.58 -1.98
CA PRO A 643 0.51 -5.35 -1.94
C PRO A 643 1.39 -4.10 -1.79
N VAL A 644 2.48 -4.02 -2.55
CA VAL A 644 3.46 -2.94 -2.48
C VAL A 644 3.74 -2.36 -3.87
N ARG A 645 4.26 -1.14 -3.86
CA ARG A 645 4.92 -0.51 -5.01
C ARG A 645 6.19 0.20 -4.54
N LEU A 646 7.09 0.57 -5.45
CA LEU A 646 8.20 1.47 -5.10
C LEU A 646 7.68 2.78 -4.49
N GLY A 647 8.36 3.25 -3.44
CA GLY A 647 7.92 4.33 -2.56
C GLY A 647 9.00 5.37 -2.28
N PHE A 648 9.99 5.54 -3.16
CA PHE A 648 10.95 6.65 -3.11
C PHE A 648 10.31 7.96 -3.53
N ALA A 649 9.50 7.89 -4.59
CA ALA A 649 8.65 8.98 -5.03
C ALA A 649 7.18 8.69 -4.69
N LEU A 650 6.44 9.73 -4.31
CA LEU A 650 5.04 9.69 -3.93
C LEU A 650 4.26 10.76 -4.69
N THR A 651 2.96 10.57 -4.84
CA THR A 651 2.12 11.72 -5.20
C THR A 651 2.05 12.67 -4.02
N ILE A 652 1.96 13.97 -4.29
CA ILE A 652 1.82 14.98 -3.24
C ILE A 652 0.63 14.64 -2.32
N ASN A 653 -0.49 14.19 -2.89
CA ASN A 653 -1.67 13.75 -2.14
C ASN A 653 -1.38 12.60 -1.15
N LYS A 654 -0.51 11.65 -1.50
CA LYS A 654 -0.12 10.54 -0.62
C LYS A 654 0.90 10.94 0.44
N SER A 655 1.60 12.05 0.26
CA SER A 655 2.56 12.58 1.22
C SER A 655 1.93 13.38 2.37
N GLN A 656 0.64 13.73 2.26
CA GLN A 656 -0.07 14.45 3.31
C GLN A 656 -0.01 13.71 4.65
N GLY A 657 0.11 14.45 5.75
CA GLY A 657 0.41 13.91 7.09
C GLY A 657 1.86 13.50 7.35
N GLN A 658 2.68 13.22 6.31
CA GLN A 658 4.06 12.74 6.49
C GLN A 658 5.07 13.88 6.67
N SER A 659 6.28 13.57 7.12
CA SER A 659 7.42 14.49 7.26
C SER A 659 8.70 13.80 6.78
N PHE A 660 9.58 14.56 6.12
CA PHE A 660 10.81 14.07 5.52
C PHE A 660 11.96 15.04 5.83
N ASP A 661 13.17 14.51 5.99
CA ASP A 661 14.37 15.33 6.22
C ASP A 661 14.81 16.01 4.92
N MET A 662 14.63 15.34 3.78
CA MET A 662 14.88 15.90 2.45
C MET A 662 13.77 15.55 1.45
N VAL A 663 13.31 16.55 0.71
CA VAL A 663 12.17 16.47 -0.22
C VAL A 663 12.56 17.04 -1.57
N GLY A 664 12.47 16.21 -2.60
CA GLY A 664 12.46 16.65 -3.99
C GLY A 664 11.03 16.97 -4.43
N ILE A 665 10.78 18.10 -5.06
CA ILE A 665 9.47 18.50 -5.59
C ILE A 665 9.58 18.59 -7.11
N ASP A 666 8.90 17.65 -7.79
CA ASP A 666 8.82 17.58 -9.24
C ASP A 666 7.65 18.42 -9.76
N LEU A 667 7.96 19.59 -10.31
CA LEU A 667 7.01 20.56 -10.87
C LEU A 667 7.03 20.58 -12.41
N HIS A 668 7.47 19.49 -13.06
CA HIS A 668 7.38 19.34 -14.51
C HIS A 668 5.95 19.35 -15.05
N GLU A 669 4.95 19.08 -14.21
CA GLU A 669 3.54 19.20 -14.54
C GLU A 669 2.86 20.17 -13.56
N GLU A 670 1.89 20.93 -14.04
CA GLU A 670 1.19 21.89 -13.20
C GLU A 670 0.43 21.21 -12.06
N ILE A 671 0.46 21.87 -10.90
CA ILE A 671 -0.47 21.63 -9.81
C ILE A 671 -1.90 21.94 -10.24
N PHE A 672 -2.84 21.07 -9.87
CA PHE A 672 -4.22 21.13 -10.36
C PHE A 672 -5.28 21.08 -9.26
N VAL A 673 -4.89 20.91 -7.99
CA VAL A 673 -5.81 20.81 -6.84
C VAL A 673 -5.44 21.83 -5.77
N HIS A 674 -6.47 22.29 -5.06
CA HIS A 674 -6.35 23.10 -3.85
C HIS A 674 -5.27 22.59 -2.90
N GLY A 675 -4.38 23.48 -2.45
CA GLY A 675 -3.44 23.21 -1.36
C GLY A 675 -2.31 22.25 -1.71
N GLN A 676 -2.26 21.71 -2.94
CA GLN A 676 -1.29 20.67 -3.31
C GLN A 676 0.15 21.22 -3.29
N LEU A 677 0.39 22.45 -3.79
CA LEU A 677 1.72 23.06 -3.73
C LEU A 677 2.17 23.30 -2.27
N TYR A 678 1.28 23.81 -1.42
CA TYR A 678 1.52 23.98 0.01
C TYR A 678 1.82 22.66 0.72
N VAL A 679 1.09 21.58 0.41
CA VAL A 679 1.38 20.25 0.95
C VAL A 679 2.79 19.82 0.58
N ALA A 680 3.22 19.98 -0.68
CA ALA A 680 4.54 19.57 -1.14
C ALA A 680 5.68 20.25 -0.37
N PHE A 681 5.64 21.58 -0.25
CA PHE A 681 6.68 22.34 0.47
C PHE A 681 6.64 22.12 1.99
N SER A 682 5.46 21.87 2.58
CA SER A 682 5.32 21.68 4.04
C SER A 682 5.72 20.30 4.54
N ARG A 683 6.20 19.39 3.68
CA ARG A 683 6.66 18.04 4.08
C ARG A 683 8.10 18.03 4.60
N ALA A 684 8.93 19.00 4.23
CA ALA A 684 10.31 19.09 4.69
C ALA A 684 10.39 19.63 6.14
N THR A 685 11.43 19.24 6.87
CA THR A 685 11.73 19.73 8.22
C THR A 685 12.60 21.00 8.24
N SER A 686 13.16 21.38 7.08
CA SER A 686 14.00 22.56 6.91
C SER A 686 13.93 23.08 5.47
N GLU A 687 14.27 24.36 5.26
CA GLU A 687 14.32 24.93 3.91
C GLU A 687 15.46 24.36 3.06
N GLU A 688 16.58 23.97 3.67
CA GLU A 688 17.73 23.35 2.99
C GLU A 688 17.42 21.92 2.52
N GLY A 689 16.49 21.26 3.20
CA GLY A 689 15.97 19.95 2.82
C GLY A 689 15.05 19.98 1.60
N ILE A 690 14.80 21.13 0.96
CA ILE A 690 13.90 21.24 -0.19
C ILE A 690 14.70 21.43 -1.48
N LYS A 691 14.44 20.58 -2.47
CA LYS A 691 14.90 20.75 -3.86
C LYS A 691 13.73 20.69 -4.82
N VAL A 692 13.67 21.59 -5.78
CA VAL A 692 12.59 21.71 -6.76
C VAL A 692 13.16 21.52 -8.14
N SER A 693 12.51 20.67 -8.94
CA SER A 693 12.83 20.50 -10.36
C SER A 693 11.66 20.96 -11.20
N VAL A 694 11.94 21.82 -12.18
CA VAL A 694 10.99 22.35 -13.16
C VAL A 694 11.39 21.91 -14.57
N LYS A 695 10.57 22.22 -15.57
CA LYS A 695 10.92 21.91 -16.96
C LYS A 695 12.21 22.66 -17.36
N PRO A 696 13.04 22.08 -18.26
CA PRO A 696 14.25 22.74 -18.73
C PRO A 696 14.03 24.15 -19.27
N ASP A 697 12.93 24.38 -19.99
CA ASP A 697 12.58 25.69 -20.56
C ASP A 697 12.23 26.73 -19.48
N ASP A 698 11.70 26.28 -18.34
CA ASP A 698 11.38 27.14 -17.20
C ASP A 698 12.65 27.41 -16.36
N ALA A 699 13.57 26.43 -16.28
CA ALA A 699 14.80 26.52 -15.50
C ALA A 699 15.80 27.57 -16.02
N ILE A 700 15.71 27.93 -17.31
CA ILE A 700 16.55 28.98 -17.92
C ILE A 700 15.97 30.39 -17.74
N MET A 701 14.75 30.52 -17.20
CA MET A 701 14.11 31.81 -17.00
C MET A 701 14.66 32.51 -15.74
N PRO A 702 14.75 33.85 -15.74
CA PRO A 702 15.17 34.60 -14.55
C PRO A 702 14.23 34.43 -13.36
N ILE A 703 12.94 34.16 -13.66
CA ILE A 703 11.88 33.96 -12.69
C ILE A 703 11.17 32.67 -13.05
N VAL A 704 11.10 31.74 -12.10
CA VAL A 704 10.38 30.46 -12.27
C VAL A 704 8.98 30.62 -11.71
N LEU A 705 7.98 30.58 -12.58
CA LEU A 705 6.57 30.69 -12.20
C LEU A 705 5.91 29.32 -12.17
N HIS A 706 5.10 29.05 -11.14
CA HIS A 706 4.30 27.83 -11.07
C HIS A 706 2.91 28.10 -10.51
N ARG A 707 1.95 27.30 -10.95
CA ARG A 707 0.54 27.41 -10.58
C ARG A 707 0.31 27.10 -9.10
N ASN A 708 -0.39 27.97 -8.38
CA ASN A 708 -0.84 27.74 -7.01
C ASN A 708 -2.37 27.79 -6.93
N VAL A 709 -3.00 26.63 -6.72
CA VAL A 709 -4.45 26.53 -6.62
C VAL A 709 -4.87 26.68 -5.16
N VAL A 710 -5.57 27.77 -4.84
CA VAL A 710 -6.11 28.06 -3.51
C VAL A 710 -7.58 28.47 -3.61
N TYR A 711 -8.42 27.87 -2.77
CA TYR A 711 -9.86 28.08 -2.70
C TYR A 711 -10.09 28.85 -1.40
N ARG A 712 -10.35 30.15 -1.52
CA ARG A 712 -10.50 31.03 -0.35
C ARG A 712 -11.77 30.73 0.44
N GLU A 713 -12.75 30.09 -0.19
CA GLU A 713 -14.04 29.69 0.39
C GLU A 713 -13.90 28.64 1.49
N VAL A 714 -12.80 27.88 1.50
CA VAL A 714 -12.54 26.82 2.47
C VAL A 714 -11.44 27.17 3.45
N LEU A 715 -10.79 28.34 3.34
CA LEU A 715 -9.74 28.76 4.29
C LEU A 715 -10.30 29.19 5.64
#